data_AF-A0A078LA80-F1
#
_entry.id   AF-A0A078LA80-F1
#
_cell.length_a   1.000
_cell.length_b   1.000
_cell.length_c   1.000
_cell.angle_alpha   90.00
_cell.angle_beta   90.00
_cell.angle_gamma   90.00
#
_symmetry.space_group_name_H-M   'P 1'
#
loop_
_entity.id
_entity.type
_entity.pdbx_description
1 polymer ?
#
loop_
_entity_poly.entity_id
_entity_poly.type
_entity_poly.pdbx_seq_one_letter_code
_entity_poly.pdbx_strand_id
1 'polypeptide(L)'
;MTTYNTKEPLGSASAKILYDNAQNFDHLSNDQENELWPDRFGKNRLTWHGMEERYKTALANLGLNPVGTFQGGAVINSAGDIIQDETTGAWYRWDDLTTLPKTVPSGSTPDSTGGTGVGKWLAVDVSDVLRRELALPTGAEQIGYGDVTVAERLSYDVYFTGGSDSTIEEIQSFIDANEGCTIQFPPGDYDITDWLFVPANTKLKGAQEISVKSHNMNHPEYTSIIDSMFSAPGITRFNLKGAPTKYIVTDVVEATDDASISAGITLSDENSGLENILIAGWRELTDCSYERPNVAGSVDAGATPCFDMGIFIPAISGCSVKGVAVIGYFSSGYACLYLDASRSYLNNGSGNTFNIDDRLKSNSMCDLTVQDCFFWPMDYNTPTQNTGAVSAYGIKLKGTDRDIRDLTKYPTVSGAASNWIWGGHGTSDQFYINTVARGIYFDASLRTFNGDTRLSDTTTGNNGYPTESMAGRGSKIFFTNCTFRLGNIYLNRVTNFNMVNCYGEAGTFTQTNLTGRVTVVGGDILQSYQSVTLPNVDGSTPSVPYDTNTSPMLFSYGSGKNDRFQLFHASPSNVYFRPHFDNKIANGYYDGTTRWAWSNTYTVQLTTASITCFGTANSVNFVKPPRLPSFTTAGRPALGLVDAGAQILDTTLGYAITWTGSAWKNGTGTIV
;
A
#
# COMPACT_ATOMS: atom_id res chain seq x y z
N MET A 1 -85.40 -10.37 -42.52
CA MET A 1 -86.56 -9.63 -41.97
C MET A 1 -86.87 -8.44 -42.88
N THR A 2 -88.15 -8.09 -43.01
CA THR A 2 -88.69 -7.19 -44.05
C THR A 2 -88.06 -5.81 -44.04
N THR A 3 -87.54 -5.40 -45.19
CA THR A 3 -86.88 -4.11 -45.45
C THR A 3 -87.91 -3.00 -45.51
N TYR A 4 -88.14 -2.28 -44.41
CA TYR A 4 -88.84 -1.00 -44.48
C TYR A 4 -87.88 0.11 -44.03
N ASN A 5 -87.63 1.04 -44.95
CA ASN A 5 -86.97 2.31 -44.68
C ASN A 5 -88.08 3.36 -44.77
N THR A 6 -89.00 3.32 -43.80
CA THR A 6 -90.28 4.04 -43.89
C THR A 6 -90.12 5.54 -44.12
N LYS A 7 -89.05 6.17 -43.58
CA LYS A 7 -88.71 7.61 -43.72
C LYS A 7 -89.83 8.60 -43.36
N GLU A 8 -90.94 8.12 -42.82
CA GLU A 8 -92.04 8.94 -42.33
C GLU A 8 -91.57 9.86 -41.20
N PRO A 9 -92.18 11.04 -41.04
CA PRO A 9 -91.74 12.03 -40.05
C PRO A 9 -91.74 11.47 -38.62
N LEU A 10 -90.93 12.10 -37.76
CA LEU A 10 -90.89 11.77 -36.33
C LEU A 10 -92.30 11.96 -35.72
N GLY A 11 -92.72 11.02 -34.88
CA GLY A 11 -94.04 11.04 -34.23
C GLY A 11 -95.18 10.34 -34.99
N SER A 12 -94.94 9.80 -36.19
CA SER A 12 -95.96 8.96 -36.86
C SER A 12 -96.18 7.65 -36.09
N ALA A 13 -97.46 7.32 -35.90
CA ALA A 13 -97.93 6.14 -35.15
C ALA A 13 -98.21 4.94 -36.06
N SER A 14 -97.73 4.96 -37.31
CA SER A 14 -97.98 3.86 -38.24
C SER A 14 -97.31 2.56 -37.74
N ALA A 15 -98.02 1.43 -37.86
CA ALA A 15 -97.54 0.14 -37.35
C ALA A 15 -96.20 -0.28 -37.98
N LYS A 16 -95.93 0.13 -39.23
CA LYS A 16 -94.66 -0.12 -39.91
C LYS A 16 -93.50 0.65 -39.28
N ILE A 17 -93.70 1.91 -38.88
CA ILE A 17 -92.68 2.67 -38.17
C ILE A 17 -92.39 2.09 -36.79
N LEU A 18 -93.42 1.63 -36.09
CA LEU A 18 -93.22 1.02 -34.78
C LEU A 18 -92.31 -0.22 -34.89
N TYR A 19 -92.46 -1.01 -35.95
CA TYR A 19 -91.57 -2.13 -36.24
C TYR A 19 -90.14 -1.67 -36.61
N ASP A 20 -89.99 -0.70 -37.52
CA ASP A 20 -88.67 -0.16 -37.89
C ASP A 20 -87.92 0.46 -36.70
N ASN A 21 -88.64 1.17 -35.82
CA ASN A 21 -88.07 1.72 -34.60
C ASN A 21 -87.64 0.62 -33.64
N ALA A 22 -88.45 -0.43 -33.47
CA ALA A 22 -88.12 -1.56 -32.61
C ALA A 22 -86.86 -2.29 -33.10
N GLN A 23 -86.75 -2.53 -34.40
CA GLN A 23 -85.56 -3.16 -34.99
C GLN A 23 -84.31 -2.27 -34.85
N ASN A 24 -84.42 -0.97 -35.15
CA ASN A 24 -83.28 -0.06 -34.98
C ASN A 24 -82.87 0.08 -33.53
N PHE A 25 -83.82 0.06 -32.59
CA PHE A 25 -83.51 0.08 -31.17
C PHE A 25 -82.73 -1.18 -30.78
N ASP A 26 -83.16 -2.35 -31.24
CA ASP A 26 -82.46 -3.62 -30.98
C ASP A 26 -81.01 -3.60 -31.45
N HIS A 27 -80.73 -3.11 -32.67
CA HIS A 27 -79.35 -2.93 -33.14
C HIS A 27 -78.58 -1.86 -32.37
N LEU A 28 -79.19 -0.71 -32.04
CA LEU A 28 -78.51 0.34 -31.32
C LEU A 28 -78.17 -0.05 -29.88
N SER A 29 -79.00 -0.90 -29.24
CA SER A 29 -78.78 -1.34 -27.86
C SER A 29 -77.95 -2.62 -27.74
N ASN A 30 -78.16 -3.60 -28.64
CA ASN A 30 -77.65 -4.95 -28.46
C ASN A 30 -76.54 -5.35 -29.44
N ASP A 31 -76.19 -4.52 -30.44
CA ASP A 31 -75.05 -4.79 -31.31
C ASP A 31 -73.73 -4.59 -30.53
N GLN A 32 -72.92 -5.64 -30.48
CA GLN A 32 -71.64 -5.70 -29.75
C GLN A 32 -70.41 -5.67 -30.66
N GLU A 33 -70.60 -5.57 -31.98
CA GLU A 33 -69.50 -5.66 -32.96
C GLU A 33 -69.35 -4.36 -33.76
N ASN A 34 -70.45 -3.67 -34.07
CA ASN A 34 -70.41 -2.47 -34.91
C ASN A 34 -70.57 -1.21 -34.05
N GLU A 35 -69.65 -0.24 -34.19
CA GLU A 35 -69.80 1.06 -33.50
C GLU A 35 -70.97 1.91 -34.01
N LEU A 36 -71.42 1.67 -35.25
CA LEU A 36 -72.41 2.50 -35.93
C LEU A 36 -73.50 1.66 -36.59
N TRP A 37 -74.74 2.13 -36.49
CA TRP A 37 -75.89 1.54 -37.17
C TRP A 37 -76.79 2.61 -37.81
N PRO A 38 -77.23 2.45 -39.07
CA PRO A 38 -78.13 3.42 -39.72
C PRO A 38 -79.55 3.35 -39.13
N ASP A 39 -80.10 4.50 -38.73
CA ASP A 39 -81.49 4.61 -38.29
C ASP A 39 -82.49 4.45 -39.45
N ARG A 40 -83.80 4.47 -39.15
CA ARG A 40 -84.87 4.36 -40.17
C ARG A 40 -84.88 5.43 -41.25
N PHE A 41 -84.09 6.49 -41.10
CA PHE A 41 -83.87 7.53 -42.13
C PHE A 41 -82.59 7.29 -42.94
N GLY A 42 -81.82 6.25 -42.61
CA GLY A 42 -80.52 5.91 -43.18
C GLY A 42 -79.36 6.68 -42.56
N LYS A 43 -79.53 7.34 -41.40
CA LYS A 43 -78.46 8.09 -40.73
C LYS A 43 -77.74 7.21 -39.71
N ASN A 44 -76.42 7.09 -39.83
CA ASN A 44 -75.61 6.36 -38.87
C ASN A 44 -75.71 6.98 -37.47
N ARG A 45 -76.02 6.15 -36.47
CA ARG A 45 -76.04 6.46 -35.05
C ARG A 45 -75.06 5.56 -34.33
N LEU A 46 -74.48 6.04 -33.24
CA LEU A 46 -73.64 5.21 -32.38
C LEU A 46 -74.50 4.14 -31.70
N THR A 47 -74.04 2.90 -31.76
CA THR A 47 -74.53 1.81 -30.91
C THR A 47 -74.00 2.02 -29.49
N TRP A 48 -74.58 1.34 -28.49
CA TRP A 48 -74.02 1.33 -27.13
C TRP A 48 -72.58 0.85 -27.11
N HIS A 49 -72.25 -0.20 -27.90
CA HIS A 49 -70.87 -0.66 -28.07
C HIS A 49 -69.94 0.46 -28.60
N GLY A 50 -70.36 1.20 -29.63
CA GLY A 50 -69.58 2.34 -30.14
C GLY A 50 -69.41 3.49 -29.16
N MET A 51 -70.39 3.71 -28.26
CA MET A 51 -70.25 4.67 -27.16
C MET A 51 -69.25 4.19 -26.11
N GLU A 52 -69.27 2.90 -25.75
CA GLU A 52 -68.35 2.29 -24.78
C GLU A 52 -66.90 2.34 -25.24
N GLU A 53 -66.60 1.97 -26.50
CA GLU A 53 -65.22 1.99 -27.03
C GLU A 53 -64.64 3.42 -27.07
N ARG A 54 -65.48 4.40 -27.43
CA ARG A 54 -65.09 5.81 -27.41
C ARG A 54 -64.93 6.35 -26.00
N TYR A 55 -65.72 5.86 -25.04
CA TYR A 55 -65.60 6.22 -23.63
C TYR A 55 -64.34 5.61 -22.98
N LYS A 56 -64.01 4.33 -23.31
CA LYS A 56 -62.74 3.70 -22.91
C LYS A 56 -61.54 4.46 -23.48
N THR A 57 -61.63 4.90 -24.74
CA THR A 57 -60.59 5.75 -25.37
C THR A 57 -60.48 7.13 -24.71
N ALA A 58 -61.60 7.75 -24.31
CA ALA A 58 -61.60 9.02 -23.60
C ALA A 58 -61.03 8.91 -22.18
N LEU A 59 -61.29 7.80 -21.47
CA LEU A 59 -60.67 7.47 -20.18
C LEU A 59 -59.16 7.26 -20.29
N ALA A 60 -58.67 6.71 -21.41
CA ALA A 60 -57.24 6.61 -21.67
C ALA A 60 -56.56 7.98 -21.92
N ASN A 61 -57.32 9.05 -22.19
CA ASN A 61 -56.82 10.40 -22.47
C ASN A 61 -56.83 11.37 -21.26
N LEU A 62 -56.86 10.84 -20.04
CA LEU A 62 -56.02 11.30 -18.92
C LEU A 62 -55.36 12.69 -19.09
N GLY A 63 -56.10 13.75 -18.75
CA GLY A 63 -55.55 15.06 -18.45
C GLY A 63 -55.72 15.35 -16.96
N LEU A 64 -54.65 15.78 -16.30
CA LEU A 64 -54.72 16.32 -14.95
C LEU A 64 -55.34 17.73 -15.02
N ASN A 65 -56.40 17.98 -14.27
CA ASN A 65 -57.14 19.25 -14.26
C ASN A 65 -56.98 19.96 -12.90
N PRO A 66 -56.08 20.95 -12.76
CA PRO A 66 -55.95 21.73 -11.53
C PRO A 66 -57.21 22.53 -11.21
N VAL A 67 -57.86 22.23 -10.09
CA VAL A 67 -59.12 22.88 -9.68
C VAL A 67 -59.01 23.76 -8.43
N GLY A 68 -57.85 23.82 -7.78
CA GLY A 68 -57.60 24.72 -6.65
C GLY A 68 -56.50 24.23 -5.71
N THR A 69 -56.53 24.70 -4.47
CA THR A 69 -55.58 24.32 -3.41
C THR A 69 -56.29 23.98 -2.10
N PHE A 70 -55.67 23.17 -1.24
CA PHE A 70 -56.25 22.86 0.08
C PHE A 70 -56.41 24.11 0.95
N GLN A 71 -55.51 25.07 0.79
CA GLN A 71 -55.51 26.35 1.50
C GLN A 71 -56.63 27.27 0.98
N GLY A 72 -56.80 27.36 -0.34
CA GLY A 72 -57.88 28.13 -0.96
C GLY A 72 -59.26 27.47 -0.89
N GLY A 73 -59.31 26.16 -0.66
CA GLY A 73 -60.52 25.33 -0.78
C GLY A 73 -60.86 25.04 -2.24
N ALA A 74 -61.51 23.91 -2.51
CA ALA A 74 -61.94 23.51 -3.85
C ALA A 74 -63.08 22.47 -3.81
N VAL A 75 -63.63 22.15 -4.97
CA VAL A 75 -64.57 21.02 -5.15
C VAL A 75 -64.03 20.12 -6.26
N ILE A 76 -63.72 18.87 -5.93
CA ILE A 76 -63.30 17.84 -6.88
C ILE A 76 -64.57 17.26 -7.50
N ASN A 77 -64.78 17.42 -8.79
CA ASN A 77 -65.99 16.98 -9.48
C ASN A 77 -65.75 15.77 -10.37
N SER A 78 -64.52 15.57 -10.84
CA SER A 78 -64.15 14.53 -11.79
C SER A 78 -62.88 13.78 -11.38
N ALA A 79 -62.71 12.56 -11.87
CA ALA A 79 -61.56 11.71 -11.55
C ALA A 79 -60.19 12.32 -11.94
N GLY A 80 -60.18 13.22 -12.93
CA GLY A 80 -58.97 13.94 -13.37
C GLY A 80 -58.71 15.25 -12.62
N ASP A 81 -59.61 15.68 -11.72
CA ASP A 81 -59.42 16.91 -10.95
C ASP A 81 -58.33 16.73 -9.89
N ILE A 82 -57.40 17.67 -9.84
CA ILE A 82 -56.30 17.69 -8.87
C ILE A 82 -56.26 19.01 -8.10
N ILE A 83 -55.82 18.92 -6.86
CA ILE A 83 -55.72 20.05 -5.94
C ILE A 83 -54.31 20.06 -5.33
N GLN A 84 -53.71 21.25 -5.18
CA GLN A 84 -52.37 21.39 -4.59
C GLN A 84 -52.45 21.62 -3.08
N ASP A 85 -51.52 21.06 -2.33
CA ASP A 85 -51.19 21.54 -0.99
C ASP A 85 -50.07 22.59 -1.12
N GLU A 86 -50.40 23.88 -0.97
CA GLU A 86 -49.45 25.00 -1.10
C GLU A 86 -48.35 24.97 -0.04
N THR A 87 -48.57 24.29 1.10
CA THR A 87 -47.58 24.21 2.18
C THR A 87 -46.43 23.26 1.82
N THR A 88 -46.76 22.15 1.15
CA THR A 88 -45.81 21.11 0.77
C THR A 88 -45.43 21.14 -0.71
N GLY A 89 -46.22 21.83 -1.53
CA GLY A 89 -46.07 21.89 -3.00
C GLY A 89 -46.65 20.68 -3.73
N ALA A 90 -47.12 19.65 -3.01
CA ALA A 90 -47.58 18.39 -3.58
C ALA A 90 -49.00 18.48 -4.19
N TRP A 91 -49.24 17.74 -5.27
CA TRP A 91 -50.54 17.64 -5.92
C TRP A 91 -51.25 16.35 -5.55
N TYR A 92 -52.56 16.41 -5.33
CA TYR A 92 -53.37 15.28 -4.93
C TYR A 92 -54.61 15.11 -5.81
N ARG A 93 -54.98 13.85 -6.07
CA ARG A 93 -56.27 13.44 -6.66
C ARG A 93 -57.09 12.67 -5.63
N TRP A 94 -58.41 12.78 -5.70
CA TRP A 94 -59.31 11.99 -4.86
C TRP A 94 -59.55 10.63 -5.51
N ASP A 95 -59.26 9.54 -4.79
CA ASP A 95 -59.29 8.18 -5.34
C ASP A 95 -60.67 7.53 -5.25
N ASP A 96 -61.50 7.90 -4.27
CA ASP A 96 -62.87 7.38 -4.19
C ASP A 96 -63.81 8.14 -5.12
N LEU A 97 -63.84 7.70 -6.37
CA LEU A 97 -64.66 8.29 -7.43
C LEU A 97 -66.17 8.18 -7.15
N THR A 98 -66.59 7.25 -6.28
CA THR A 98 -68.01 7.06 -5.94
C THR A 98 -68.53 8.14 -4.99
N THR A 99 -67.64 8.89 -4.34
CA THR A 99 -67.97 9.98 -3.41
C THR A 99 -67.75 11.37 -4.00
N LEU A 100 -67.56 11.48 -5.32
CA LEU A 100 -67.54 12.76 -6.02
C LEU A 100 -68.99 13.32 -6.19
N PRO A 101 -69.21 14.64 -6.08
CA PRO A 101 -68.20 15.68 -5.86
C PRO A 101 -67.70 15.77 -4.42
N LYS A 102 -66.40 15.96 -4.23
CA LYS A 102 -65.73 16.08 -2.93
C LYS A 102 -65.40 17.55 -2.64
N THR A 103 -66.05 18.14 -1.65
CA THR A 103 -65.77 19.51 -1.17
C THR A 103 -64.60 19.53 -0.19
N VAL A 104 -63.66 20.44 -0.43
CA VAL A 104 -62.48 20.73 0.41
C VAL A 104 -62.62 22.15 0.96
N PRO A 105 -62.87 22.34 2.27
CA PRO A 105 -62.94 23.67 2.89
C PRO A 105 -61.61 24.42 2.77
N SER A 106 -61.64 25.75 2.75
CA SER A 106 -60.43 26.57 2.83
C SER A 106 -59.68 26.34 4.16
N GLY A 107 -58.35 26.39 4.11
CA GLY A 107 -57.47 26.13 5.25
C GLY A 107 -57.29 24.64 5.60
N SER A 108 -57.62 23.75 4.67
CA SER A 108 -57.51 22.30 4.88
C SER A 108 -56.10 21.75 4.59
N THR A 109 -55.94 20.46 4.86
CA THR A 109 -54.84 19.57 4.46
C THR A 109 -55.43 18.24 3.97
N PRO A 110 -54.66 17.38 3.26
CA PRO A 110 -55.10 16.03 2.92
C PRO A 110 -55.60 15.26 4.15
N ASP A 111 -54.88 15.34 5.27
CA ASP A 111 -55.23 14.64 6.52
C ASP A 111 -56.54 15.14 7.13
N SER A 112 -56.74 16.46 7.19
CA SER A 112 -57.96 17.05 7.76
C SER A 112 -59.24 16.84 6.92
N THR A 113 -59.11 16.38 5.66
CA THR A 113 -60.25 16.23 4.74
C THR A 113 -60.47 14.81 4.21
N GLY A 114 -59.79 13.82 4.77
CA GLY A 114 -60.01 12.41 4.45
C GLY A 114 -58.82 11.49 4.74
N GLY A 115 -57.62 12.04 4.89
CA GLY A 115 -56.37 11.27 4.95
C GLY A 115 -55.84 10.92 3.55
N THR A 116 -54.65 10.33 3.51
CA THR A 116 -54.03 9.80 2.29
C THR A 116 -54.14 8.27 2.22
N GLY A 117 -54.15 7.69 1.02
CA GLY A 117 -54.21 6.24 0.79
C GLY A 117 -55.33 5.80 -0.16
N VAL A 118 -55.50 4.47 -0.31
CA VAL A 118 -56.52 3.86 -1.20
C VAL A 118 -57.93 4.32 -0.80
N GLY A 119 -58.70 4.80 -1.77
CA GLY A 119 -60.03 5.38 -1.54
C GLY A 119 -60.02 6.75 -0.84
N LYS A 120 -58.86 7.43 -0.78
CA LYS A 120 -58.69 8.75 -0.17
C LYS A 120 -57.85 9.66 -1.08
N TRP A 121 -57.14 10.65 -0.54
CA TRP A 121 -56.20 11.46 -1.32
C TRP A 121 -54.98 10.64 -1.75
N LEU A 122 -54.65 10.68 -3.03
CA LEU A 122 -53.44 10.10 -3.61
C LEU A 122 -52.57 11.18 -4.23
N ALA A 123 -51.27 11.16 -3.95
CA ALA A 123 -50.32 12.09 -4.53
C ALA A 123 -50.15 11.85 -6.04
N VAL A 124 -50.02 12.93 -6.80
CA VAL A 124 -50.05 12.95 -8.28
C VAL A 124 -48.65 13.05 -8.89
N ASP A 125 -47.57 13.14 -8.09
CA ASP A 125 -46.21 13.34 -8.63
C ASP A 125 -45.20 12.25 -8.20
N VAL A 126 -44.59 11.60 -9.19
CA VAL A 126 -43.46 10.65 -9.04
C VAL A 126 -42.14 11.41 -8.80
N SER A 127 -42.07 12.69 -9.16
CA SER A 127 -40.87 13.52 -9.00
C SER A 127 -40.54 13.81 -7.54
N ASP A 128 -41.55 13.98 -6.69
CA ASP A 128 -41.34 14.24 -5.25
C ASP A 128 -40.96 12.95 -4.50
N VAL A 129 -41.57 11.82 -4.88
CA VAL A 129 -41.16 10.49 -4.40
C VAL A 129 -39.72 10.19 -4.81
N LEU A 130 -39.37 10.41 -6.08
CA LEU A 130 -38.00 10.24 -6.57
C LEU A 130 -37.02 11.20 -5.89
N ARG A 131 -37.38 12.47 -5.69
CA ARG A 131 -36.53 13.43 -4.94
C ARG A 131 -36.33 13.01 -3.50
N ARG A 132 -37.36 12.44 -2.84
CA ARG A 132 -37.25 11.88 -1.49
C ARG A 132 -36.42 10.60 -1.46
N GLU A 133 -36.60 9.70 -2.40
CA GLU A 133 -35.83 8.45 -2.51
C GLU A 133 -34.34 8.73 -2.80
N LEU A 134 -34.06 9.68 -3.70
CA LEU A 134 -32.69 10.15 -3.96
C LEU A 134 -32.08 10.93 -2.78
N ALA A 135 -32.90 11.46 -1.87
CA ALA A 135 -32.46 12.12 -0.65
C ALA A 135 -32.27 11.18 0.55
N LEU A 136 -32.69 9.90 0.46
CA LEU A 136 -32.39 8.89 1.47
C LEU A 136 -30.89 8.55 1.48
N PRO A 137 -30.34 8.00 2.58
CA PRO A 137 -28.94 7.55 2.63
C PRO A 137 -28.57 6.54 1.52
N THR A 138 -29.53 5.75 1.06
CA THR A 138 -29.38 4.78 -0.05
C THR A 138 -29.59 5.38 -1.44
N GLY A 139 -29.89 6.69 -1.53
CA GLY A 139 -30.17 7.35 -2.81
C GLY A 139 -29.01 7.30 -3.80
N ALA A 140 -27.77 7.26 -3.31
CA ALA A 140 -26.57 7.11 -4.16
C ALA A 140 -26.45 5.73 -4.83
N GLU A 141 -27.06 4.68 -4.25
CA GLU A 141 -27.11 3.32 -4.83
C GLU A 141 -28.03 3.28 -6.06
N GLN A 142 -28.92 4.26 -6.18
CA GLN A 142 -29.91 4.34 -7.26
C GLN A 142 -29.41 5.12 -8.49
N ILE A 143 -28.19 5.67 -8.45
CA ILE A 143 -27.60 6.44 -9.56
C ILE A 143 -26.48 5.65 -10.22
N GLY A 144 -26.66 5.25 -11.48
CA GLY A 144 -25.61 4.58 -12.26
C GLY A 144 -24.47 5.51 -12.68
N TYR A 145 -23.24 5.01 -12.68
CA TYR A 145 -22.02 5.62 -13.19
C TYR A 145 -21.17 4.59 -13.95
N GLY A 146 -21.31 4.58 -15.28
CA GLY A 146 -20.63 3.58 -16.11
C GLY A 146 -21.16 2.17 -15.86
N ASP A 147 -20.27 1.27 -15.44
CA ASP A 147 -20.54 -0.13 -15.07
C ASP A 147 -20.86 -0.34 -13.58
N VAL A 148 -20.87 0.74 -12.78
CA VAL A 148 -21.13 0.72 -11.33
C VAL A 148 -22.14 1.81 -10.95
N THR A 149 -22.38 2.02 -9.66
CA THR A 149 -23.21 3.10 -9.08
C THR A 149 -22.37 4.26 -8.54
N VAL A 150 -23.01 5.40 -8.28
CA VAL A 150 -22.38 6.55 -7.60
C VAL A 150 -22.03 6.20 -6.16
N ALA A 151 -22.84 5.40 -5.46
CA ALA A 151 -22.50 4.87 -4.13
C ALA A 151 -21.17 4.11 -4.15
N GLU A 152 -20.97 3.19 -5.11
CA GLU A 152 -19.72 2.42 -5.27
C GLU A 152 -18.50 3.28 -5.65
N ARG A 153 -18.72 4.54 -6.06
CA ARG A 153 -17.65 5.52 -6.31
C ARG A 153 -17.42 6.49 -5.16
N LEU A 154 -18.45 6.75 -4.35
CA LEU A 154 -18.37 7.56 -3.12
C LEU A 154 -17.89 6.74 -1.91
N SER A 155 -17.99 5.40 -1.96
CA SER A 155 -17.76 4.46 -0.86
C SER A 155 -16.30 4.34 -0.38
N TYR A 156 -15.48 5.38 -0.51
CA TYR A 156 -14.10 5.35 -0.04
C TYR A 156 -13.67 6.55 0.78
N ASP A 157 -14.42 7.66 0.91
CA ASP A 157 -14.02 8.80 1.76
C ASP A 157 -15.11 9.16 2.78
N VAL A 158 -14.82 9.03 4.07
CA VAL A 158 -15.67 9.38 5.21
C VAL A 158 -14.95 10.45 6.04
N TYR A 159 -15.66 11.45 6.56
CA TYR A 159 -15.04 12.50 7.38
C TYR A 159 -15.26 12.25 8.87
N PHE A 160 -14.19 12.22 9.64
CA PHE A 160 -14.29 12.17 11.10
C PHE A 160 -14.98 13.44 11.60
N THR A 161 -16.10 13.26 12.31
CA THR A 161 -16.95 14.38 12.78
C THR A 161 -16.60 14.86 14.17
N GLY A 162 -15.70 14.17 14.88
CA GLY A 162 -15.22 14.57 16.21
C GLY A 162 -14.21 15.71 16.17
N GLY A 163 -14.11 16.43 17.28
CA GLY A 163 -13.13 17.50 17.48
C GLY A 163 -11.78 16.96 17.98
N SER A 164 -10.81 17.86 18.13
CA SER A 164 -9.51 17.57 18.76
C SER A 164 -9.61 17.08 20.21
N ASP A 165 -10.73 17.34 20.86
CA ASP A 165 -11.06 16.89 22.21
C ASP A 165 -11.70 15.49 22.27
N SER A 166 -11.93 14.85 21.13
CA SER A 166 -12.47 13.50 21.07
C SER A 166 -11.58 12.49 21.81
N THR A 167 -12.20 11.59 22.57
CA THR A 167 -11.47 10.56 23.30
C THR A 167 -10.97 9.47 22.35
N ILE A 168 -9.97 8.70 22.78
CA ILE A 168 -9.47 7.57 21.99
C ILE A 168 -10.57 6.54 21.69
N GLU A 169 -11.52 6.34 22.61
CA GLU A 169 -12.67 5.45 22.42
C GLU A 169 -13.63 5.96 21.35
N GLU A 170 -13.88 7.27 21.29
CA GLU A 170 -14.71 7.88 20.26
C GLU A 170 -14.05 7.78 18.89
N ILE A 171 -12.74 8.08 18.81
CA ILE A 171 -11.96 7.96 17.58
C ILE A 171 -11.97 6.50 17.10
N GLN A 172 -11.69 5.55 18.00
CA GLN A 172 -11.66 4.15 17.66
C GLN A 172 -13.03 3.63 17.22
N SER A 173 -14.10 4.00 17.94
CA SER A 173 -15.47 3.60 17.58
C SER A 173 -15.87 4.12 16.21
N PHE A 174 -15.44 5.32 15.85
CA PHE A 174 -15.67 5.87 14.51
C PHE A 174 -14.92 5.09 13.43
N ILE A 175 -13.65 4.74 13.68
CA ILE A 175 -12.87 3.93 12.74
C ILE A 175 -13.54 2.57 12.52
N ASP A 176 -13.99 1.92 13.59
CA ASP A 176 -14.61 0.60 13.53
C ASP A 176 -15.95 0.62 12.79
N ALA A 177 -16.75 1.67 13.01
CA ALA A 177 -18.01 1.86 12.30
C ALA A 177 -17.84 2.13 10.80
N ASN A 178 -16.65 2.54 10.36
CA ASN A 178 -16.34 2.90 8.98
C ASN A 178 -15.19 2.07 8.41
N GLU A 179 -15.05 0.82 8.87
CA GLU A 179 -14.11 -0.14 8.29
C GLU A 179 -14.32 -0.28 6.78
N GLY A 180 -13.22 -0.34 6.02
CA GLY A 180 -13.20 -0.41 4.56
C GLY A 180 -13.21 0.95 3.85
N CYS A 181 -13.24 2.05 4.60
CA CYS A 181 -13.23 3.42 4.06
C CYS A 181 -11.88 4.12 4.28
N THR A 182 -11.63 5.20 3.53
CA THR A 182 -10.65 6.24 3.87
C THR A 182 -11.31 7.24 4.79
N ILE A 183 -10.80 7.39 6.00
CA ILE A 183 -11.32 8.28 7.03
C ILE A 183 -10.48 9.55 7.08
N GLN A 184 -11.08 10.66 6.71
CA GLN A 184 -10.50 12.00 6.64
C GLN A 184 -10.64 12.69 8.00
N PHE A 185 -9.52 12.93 8.67
CA PHE A 185 -9.46 13.68 9.91
C PHE A 185 -9.31 15.18 9.61
N PRO A 186 -10.06 16.06 10.31
CA PRO A 186 -9.81 17.49 10.24
C PRO A 186 -8.40 17.87 10.74
N PRO A 187 -7.92 19.09 10.43
CA PRO A 187 -6.76 19.65 11.09
C PRO A 187 -7.00 19.75 12.59
N GLY A 188 -6.00 19.42 13.40
CA GLY A 188 -6.15 19.44 14.84
C GLY A 188 -5.16 18.52 15.54
N ASP A 189 -5.18 18.61 16.87
CA ASP A 189 -4.40 17.77 17.77
C ASP A 189 -5.32 16.73 18.40
N TYR A 190 -5.03 15.45 18.21
CA TYR A 190 -5.80 14.33 18.76
C TYR A 190 -4.90 13.55 19.70
N ASP A 191 -5.25 13.51 20.98
CA ASP A 191 -4.50 12.76 21.98
C ASP A 191 -4.84 11.28 21.87
N ILE A 192 -3.85 10.49 21.44
CA ILE A 192 -3.91 9.03 21.34
C ILE A 192 -3.31 8.47 22.63
N THR A 193 -4.18 8.24 23.61
CA THR A 193 -3.79 7.80 24.96
C THR A 193 -3.63 6.29 25.11
N ASP A 194 -4.05 5.54 24.10
CA ASP A 194 -3.91 4.10 23.99
C ASP A 194 -3.80 3.71 22.52
N TRP A 195 -3.61 2.42 22.21
CA TRP A 195 -3.44 1.96 20.83
C TRP A 195 -4.64 2.30 19.94
N LEU A 196 -4.36 2.87 18.77
CA LEU A 196 -5.32 3.08 17.69
C LEU A 196 -5.18 1.98 16.64
N PHE A 197 -6.22 1.18 16.44
CA PHE A 197 -6.23 0.07 15.49
C PHE A 197 -6.92 0.49 14.20
N VAL A 198 -6.25 0.27 13.07
CA VAL A 198 -6.76 0.50 11.72
C VAL A 198 -7.14 -0.86 11.11
N PRO A 199 -8.44 -1.12 10.87
CA PRO A 199 -8.92 -2.42 10.39
C PRO A 199 -8.70 -2.62 8.89
N ALA A 200 -9.13 -3.77 8.37
CA ALA A 200 -8.87 -4.17 6.99
C ALA A 200 -9.42 -3.14 5.99
N ASN A 201 -8.70 -2.93 4.89
CA ASN A 201 -9.09 -2.02 3.80
C ASN A 201 -9.39 -0.58 4.26
N THR A 202 -8.95 -0.18 5.45
CA THR A 202 -9.23 1.14 6.03
C THR A 202 -8.01 2.03 5.96
N LYS A 203 -8.19 3.30 5.61
CA LYS A 203 -7.11 4.27 5.60
C LYS A 203 -7.43 5.45 6.51
N LEU A 204 -6.48 5.89 7.32
CA LEU A 204 -6.63 7.16 8.04
C LEU A 204 -5.88 8.24 7.28
N LYS A 205 -6.55 9.36 7.00
CA LYS A 205 -6.00 10.45 6.20
C LYS A 205 -6.12 11.78 6.92
N GLY A 206 -5.00 12.48 7.06
CA GLY A 206 -4.97 13.84 7.59
C GLY A 206 -5.34 14.88 6.54
N ALA A 207 -5.78 16.05 7.02
CA ALA A 207 -6.33 17.11 6.21
C ALA A 207 -5.37 17.75 5.20
N GLN A 208 -4.07 17.73 5.49
CA GLN A 208 -3.04 18.36 4.67
C GLN A 208 -1.83 17.45 4.49
N GLU A 209 -1.34 17.36 3.25
CA GLU A 209 -0.10 16.66 2.91
C GLU A 209 1.11 17.22 3.67
N ILE A 210 1.91 16.32 4.24
CA ILE A 210 3.14 16.67 4.94
C ILE A 210 4.28 16.66 3.93
N SER A 211 4.84 17.82 3.66
CA SER A 211 5.96 17.96 2.72
C SER A 211 7.26 17.42 3.32
N VAL A 212 7.80 16.34 2.73
CA VAL A 212 9.13 15.79 3.06
C VAL A 212 10.18 16.38 2.13
N LYS A 213 11.17 17.08 2.68
CA LYS A 213 12.28 17.68 1.89
C LYS A 213 13.45 16.72 1.82
N SER A 214 13.74 16.18 0.64
CA SER A 214 14.65 15.04 0.45
C SER A 214 16.13 15.36 0.17
N HIS A 215 16.53 16.62 -0.04
CA HIS A 215 17.93 16.89 -0.45
C HIS A 215 18.62 18.12 0.17
N ASN A 216 17.95 18.92 1.00
CA ASN A 216 18.54 20.13 1.56
C ASN A 216 18.24 20.25 3.06
N MET A 217 18.75 19.29 3.83
CA MET A 217 18.85 19.41 5.28
C MET A 217 20.32 19.64 5.63
N ASN A 218 20.83 20.83 5.30
CA ASN A 218 22.04 21.32 5.93
C ASN A 218 21.72 21.61 7.41
N HIS A 219 22.67 21.30 8.28
CA HIS A 219 22.69 21.58 9.71
C HIS A 219 22.14 23.00 10.05
N PRO A 220 21.94 23.32 11.35
CA PRO A 220 20.80 23.99 12.05
C PRO A 220 19.32 23.83 11.67
N GLU A 221 18.93 23.46 10.44
CA GLU A 221 17.51 23.59 10.04
C GLU A 221 16.58 22.49 10.58
N TYR A 222 17.11 21.44 11.20
CA TYR A 222 16.32 20.31 11.72
C TYR A 222 15.28 20.76 12.76
N THR A 223 15.67 21.63 13.69
CA THR A 223 14.75 22.21 14.69
C THR A 223 13.66 22.99 13.99
N SER A 224 14.02 23.79 12.98
CA SER A 224 13.05 24.60 12.24
C SER A 224 12.06 23.76 11.40
N ILE A 225 12.49 22.64 10.83
CA ILE A 225 11.62 21.72 10.08
C ILE A 225 10.64 21.05 11.04
N ILE A 226 11.14 20.45 12.12
CA ILE A 226 10.30 19.77 13.12
C ILE A 226 9.31 20.77 13.74
N ASP A 227 9.77 21.94 14.18
CA ASP A 227 8.89 22.98 14.74
C ASP A 227 7.90 23.52 13.70
N SER A 228 8.26 23.61 12.41
CA SER A 228 7.31 24.00 11.36
C SER A 228 6.17 22.99 11.19
N MET A 229 6.45 21.69 11.33
CA MET A 229 5.41 20.65 11.29
C MET A 229 4.49 20.74 12.51
N PHE A 230 5.02 21.07 13.69
CA PHE A 230 4.21 21.26 14.90
C PHE A 230 3.44 22.59 14.93
N SER A 231 3.87 23.62 14.21
CA SER A 231 3.22 24.95 14.21
C SER A 231 2.27 25.20 13.02
N ALA A 232 2.26 24.34 11.99
CA ALA A 232 1.42 24.52 10.81
C ALA A 232 -0.09 24.29 11.09
N PRO A 233 -0.99 25.28 10.92
CA PRO A 233 -2.38 25.17 11.37
C PRO A 233 -3.25 24.16 10.61
N GLY A 234 -2.81 23.62 9.46
CA GLY A 234 -3.59 22.70 8.62
C GLY A 234 -3.28 21.20 8.80
N ILE A 235 -2.33 20.84 9.68
CA ILE A 235 -1.90 19.44 9.86
C ILE A 235 -2.78 18.73 10.90
N THR A 236 -3.17 17.49 10.58
CA THR A 236 -3.75 16.53 11.53
C THR A 236 -2.61 15.88 12.33
N ARG A 237 -2.69 15.97 13.66
CA ARG A 237 -1.66 15.49 14.58
C ARG A 237 -2.20 14.45 15.54
N PHE A 238 -1.57 13.29 15.57
CA PHE A 238 -1.85 12.24 16.54
C PHE A 238 -0.76 12.26 17.60
N ASN A 239 -1.11 12.76 18.78
CA ASN A 239 -0.22 12.90 19.93
C ASN A 239 -0.26 11.61 20.74
N LEU A 240 0.76 10.77 20.61
CA LEU A 240 0.92 9.57 21.43
C LEU A 240 1.37 10.01 22.82
N LYS A 241 0.41 10.17 23.72
CA LYS A 241 0.59 10.85 25.02
C LYS A 241 -0.24 10.16 26.09
N GLY A 242 0.35 9.96 27.27
CA GLY A 242 -0.28 9.23 28.36
C GLY A 242 0.40 7.90 28.63
N ALA A 243 -0.28 7.05 29.40
CA ALA A 243 0.16 5.70 29.71
C ALA A 243 -0.79 4.72 28.99
N PRO A 244 -0.35 4.06 27.91
CA PRO A 244 -1.18 3.08 27.21
C PRO A 244 -1.55 1.94 28.18
N THR A 245 -2.71 1.33 27.95
CA THR A 245 -3.18 0.18 28.75
C THR A 245 -3.06 -1.14 27.99
N LYS A 246 -2.99 -1.05 26.67
CA LYS A 246 -2.81 -2.19 25.78
C LYS A 246 -1.33 -2.45 25.55
N TYR A 247 -0.95 -3.72 25.65
CA TYR A 247 0.41 -4.17 25.43
C TYR A 247 0.41 -5.54 24.77
N ILE A 248 1.40 -5.77 23.90
CA ILE A 248 1.73 -7.13 23.46
C ILE A 248 2.79 -7.66 24.42
N VAL A 249 2.52 -8.82 25.02
CA VAL A 249 3.53 -9.60 25.74
C VAL A 249 4.31 -10.37 24.68
N THR A 250 5.62 -10.14 24.55
CA THR A 250 6.38 -10.87 23.54
C THR A 250 6.75 -12.29 24.04
N ASP A 251 6.09 -13.27 23.40
CA ASP A 251 6.16 -14.73 23.54
C ASP A 251 6.07 -15.36 24.96
N VAL A 252 4.98 -16.11 25.17
CA VAL A 252 4.68 -16.96 26.34
C VAL A 252 5.49 -18.28 26.35
N VAL A 253 6.33 -18.53 25.34
CA VAL A 253 7.13 -19.77 25.28
C VAL A 253 8.54 -19.56 25.87
N GLU A 254 8.61 -19.93 27.16
CA GLU A 254 9.77 -20.31 27.99
C GLU A 254 10.52 -19.21 28.78
N ALA A 255 9.95 -18.98 29.99
CA ALA A 255 10.58 -18.69 31.29
C ALA A 255 10.84 -17.23 31.71
N THR A 256 10.72 -16.25 30.82
CA THR A 256 10.58 -14.84 31.21
C THR A 256 9.74 -14.13 30.17
N ASP A 257 8.62 -13.56 30.58
CA ASP A 257 7.81 -12.69 29.74
C ASP A 257 8.70 -11.56 29.22
N ASP A 258 8.77 -11.35 27.91
CA ASP A 258 9.37 -10.12 27.41
C ASP A 258 8.55 -8.92 27.91
N ALA A 259 9.21 -7.76 27.99
CA ALA A 259 8.56 -6.52 28.42
C ALA A 259 7.26 -6.25 27.63
N SER A 260 6.22 -5.82 28.33
CA SER A 260 4.97 -5.34 27.74
C SER A 260 5.26 -4.19 26.77
N ILE A 261 4.99 -4.37 25.47
CA ILE A 261 5.30 -3.40 24.42
C ILE A 261 4.05 -2.65 24.01
N SER A 262 4.15 -1.33 23.89
CA SER A 262 3.09 -0.40 23.48
C SER A 262 3.35 0.23 22.10
N ALA A 263 2.29 0.51 21.36
CA ALA A 263 2.32 1.15 20.05
C ALA A 263 1.24 2.23 19.96
N GLY A 264 1.55 3.32 19.27
CA GLY A 264 0.58 4.37 19.01
C GLY A 264 -0.49 3.93 18.02
N ILE A 265 -0.09 3.80 16.75
CA ILE A 265 -0.99 3.44 15.65
C ILE A 265 -0.65 2.05 15.13
N THR A 266 -1.64 1.18 15.00
CA THR A 266 -1.47 -0.18 14.50
C THR A 266 -2.28 -0.42 13.25
N LEU A 267 -1.59 -0.73 12.15
CA LEU A 267 -2.23 -1.32 10.97
C LEU A 267 -2.56 -2.75 11.32
N SER A 268 -3.84 -3.06 11.53
CA SER A 268 -4.25 -4.26 12.26
C SER A 268 -4.61 -5.43 11.35
N ASP A 269 -4.89 -5.14 10.08
CA ASP A 269 -5.22 -6.11 9.04
C ASP A 269 -4.87 -5.60 7.63
N GLU A 270 -5.02 -6.45 6.63
CA GLU A 270 -4.60 -6.24 5.25
C GLU A 270 -5.19 -4.98 4.58
N ASN A 271 -4.44 -4.43 3.62
CA ASN A 271 -4.82 -3.26 2.82
C ASN A 271 -5.11 -1.99 3.63
N SER A 272 -4.69 -1.93 4.90
CA SER A 272 -4.83 -0.75 5.73
C SER A 272 -3.75 0.30 5.44
N GLY A 273 -3.99 1.56 5.81
CA GLY A 273 -2.99 2.58 5.55
C GLY A 273 -3.13 3.89 6.30
N LEU A 274 -2.09 4.70 6.19
CA LEU A 274 -1.99 6.04 6.78
C LEU A 274 -1.56 7.03 5.71
N GLU A 275 -2.23 8.16 5.63
CA GLU A 275 -1.93 9.23 4.69
C GLU A 275 -1.89 10.58 5.41
N ASN A 276 -0.87 11.41 5.17
CA ASN A 276 -0.89 12.83 5.57
C ASN A 276 -1.08 13.14 7.06
N ILE A 277 -0.63 12.26 7.96
CA ILE A 277 -0.76 12.43 9.43
C ILE A 277 0.61 12.67 10.06
N LEU A 278 0.68 13.61 11.01
CA LEU A 278 1.84 13.77 11.88
C LEU A 278 1.60 12.99 13.16
N ILE A 279 2.44 12.00 13.44
CA ILE A 279 2.41 11.21 14.67
C ILE A 279 3.54 11.70 15.58
N ALA A 280 3.18 12.13 16.78
CA ALA A 280 4.10 12.70 17.75
C ALA A 280 4.24 11.79 18.98
N GLY A 281 5.42 11.23 19.22
CA GLY A 281 5.70 10.40 20.39
C GLY A 281 6.14 11.24 21.60
N TRP A 282 5.24 11.49 22.54
CA TRP A 282 5.54 12.29 23.73
C TRP A 282 6.33 11.50 24.78
N ARG A 283 6.93 12.22 25.72
CA ARG A 283 7.54 11.66 26.93
C ARG A 283 6.90 12.26 28.18
N GLU A 284 6.90 11.50 29.25
CA GLU A 284 6.61 11.98 30.60
C GLU A 284 7.95 12.38 31.27
N LEU A 285 7.98 13.55 31.88
CA LEU A 285 9.12 14.05 32.63
C LEU A 285 9.06 13.59 34.10
N THR A 286 10.17 13.74 34.82
CA THR A 286 10.27 13.37 36.24
C THR A 286 9.27 14.13 37.14
N ASP A 287 8.76 15.28 36.69
CA ASP A 287 7.72 16.05 37.36
C ASP A 287 6.27 15.66 36.99
N CYS A 288 6.10 14.55 36.25
CA CYS A 288 4.84 14.02 35.72
C CYS A 288 4.17 14.93 34.68
N SER A 289 4.86 15.94 34.15
CA SER A 289 4.39 16.70 32.99
C SER A 289 4.75 15.97 31.69
N TYR A 290 3.92 16.17 30.67
CA TYR A 290 4.15 15.61 29.34
C TYR A 290 4.85 16.63 28.45
N GLU A 291 5.91 16.20 27.77
CA GLU A 291 6.65 17.02 26.81
C GLU A 291 6.55 16.45 25.40
N ARG A 292 6.20 17.33 24.45
CA ARG A 292 6.17 16.99 23.02
C ARG A 292 7.58 16.75 22.49
N PRO A 293 7.73 16.02 21.37
CA PRO A 293 9.00 15.92 20.66
C PRO A 293 9.58 17.30 20.35
N ASN A 294 10.75 17.58 20.90
CA ASN A 294 11.45 18.85 20.70
C ASN A 294 12.96 18.63 20.75
N VAL A 295 13.67 18.98 19.68
CA VAL A 295 15.12 18.77 19.61
C VAL A 295 15.89 19.71 20.55
N ALA A 296 15.25 20.80 20.98
CA ALA A 296 15.74 21.71 22.01
C ALA A 296 15.09 21.43 23.39
N GLY A 297 14.46 20.26 23.56
CA GLY A 297 13.86 19.83 24.84
C GLY A 297 14.90 19.71 25.96
N SER A 298 14.43 19.80 27.20
CA SER A 298 15.32 19.75 28.37
C SER A 298 15.93 18.36 28.56
N VAL A 299 17.16 18.29 29.07
CA VAL A 299 17.72 17.01 29.51
C VAL A 299 17.01 16.59 30.80
N ASP A 300 16.47 15.38 30.82
CA ASP A 300 15.83 14.77 31.98
C ASP A 300 16.15 13.27 31.98
N ALA A 301 17.05 12.85 32.87
CA ALA A 301 17.52 11.47 32.91
C ALA A 301 16.47 10.47 33.45
N GLY A 302 15.40 10.95 34.07
CA GLY A 302 14.29 10.13 34.58
C GLY A 302 13.07 10.11 33.68
N ALA A 303 13.11 10.82 32.54
CA ALA A 303 11.99 10.86 31.62
C ALA A 303 11.74 9.49 30.99
N THR A 304 10.47 9.21 30.69
CA THR A 304 10.04 7.95 30.08
C THR A 304 9.24 8.25 28.81
N PRO A 305 9.42 7.48 27.72
CA PRO A 305 8.57 7.63 26.55
C PRO A 305 7.14 7.19 26.92
N CYS A 306 6.13 7.86 26.36
CA CYS A 306 4.73 7.46 26.54
C CYS A 306 4.42 6.13 25.83
N PHE A 307 5.08 5.88 24.70
CA PHE A 307 4.88 4.70 23.87
C PHE A 307 6.24 4.13 23.42
N ASP A 308 6.33 2.81 23.26
CA ASP A 308 7.54 2.19 22.72
C ASP A 308 7.68 2.44 21.22
N MET A 309 6.56 2.56 20.49
CA MET A 309 6.52 2.52 19.03
C MET A 309 5.53 3.54 18.47
N GLY A 310 5.88 4.14 17.32
CA GLY A 310 4.98 5.07 16.63
C GLY A 310 3.90 4.34 15.85
N ILE A 311 4.31 3.64 14.80
CA ILE A 311 3.50 2.79 13.94
C ILE A 311 3.94 1.34 14.11
N PHE A 312 3.00 0.46 14.42
CA PHE A 312 3.19 -0.98 14.45
C PHE A 312 2.45 -1.64 13.29
N ILE A 313 3.14 -2.54 12.60
CA ILE A 313 2.58 -3.33 11.51
C ILE A 313 2.94 -4.79 11.79
N PRO A 314 1.97 -5.66 12.13
CA PRO A 314 2.17 -7.09 12.25
C PRO A 314 2.39 -7.71 10.87
N ALA A 315 2.47 -9.03 10.76
CA ALA A 315 2.71 -9.71 9.50
C ALA A 315 1.43 -9.71 8.60
N ILE A 316 1.18 -8.58 7.95
CA ILE A 316 -0.01 -8.30 7.12
C ILE A 316 0.35 -7.67 5.77
N SER A 317 -0.44 -7.93 4.73
CA SER A 317 -0.12 -7.54 3.35
C SER A 317 -0.91 -6.32 2.86
N GLY A 318 -0.42 -5.66 1.82
CA GLY A 318 -1.10 -4.54 1.14
C GLY A 318 -1.08 -3.22 1.90
N CYS A 319 -0.25 -3.08 2.93
CA CYS A 319 -0.23 -1.87 3.76
C CYS A 319 0.42 -0.69 3.03
N SER A 320 -0.04 0.53 3.33
CA SER A 320 0.54 1.75 2.77
C SER A 320 0.68 2.87 3.79
N VAL A 321 1.82 3.56 3.77
CA VAL A 321 2.08 4.73 4.61
C VAL A 321 2.62 5.84 3.72
N LYS A 322 1.86 6.91 3.51
CA LYS A 322 2.15 7.96 2.53
C LYS A 322 2.08 9.36 3.12
N GLY A 323 3.10 10.19 2.93
CA GLY A 323 3.05 11.58 3.43
C GLY A 323 2.93 11.66 4.95
N VAL A 324 3.41 10.64 5.67
CA VAL A 324 3.31 10.55 7.14
C VAL A 324 4.65 10.95 7.76
N ALA A 325 4.58 11.76 8.81
CA ALA A 325 5.73 12.06 9.65
C ALA A 325 5.54 11.41 11.03
N VAL A 326 6.54 10.68 11.51
CA VAL A 326 6.58 10.17 12.88
C VAL A 326 7.81 10.76 13.55
N ILE A 327 7.59 11.56 14.58
CA ILE A 327 8.66 12.26 15.31
C ILE A 327 8.42 12.02 16.79
N GLY A 328 9.40 11.50 17.52
CA GLY A 328 9.20 11.37 18.95
C GLY A 328 10.16 10.54 19.75
N TYR A 329 9.86 10.52 21.03
CA TYR A 329 10.53 9.79 22.08
C TYR A 329 10.01 8.35 22.09
N PHE A 330 10.89 7.38 21.85
CA PHE A 330 10.54 5.97 21.78
C PHE A 330 11.54 5.15 22.59
N SER A 331 11.06 4.04 23.14
CA SER A 331 11.88 3.16 23.96
C SER A 331 13.10 2.62 23.21
N SER A 332 14.18 2.43 23.96
CA SER A 332 15.42 1.85 23.45
C SER A 332 15.16 0.47 22.82
N GLY A 333 15.60 0.29 21.58
CA GLY A 333 15.39 -0.93 20.80
C GLY A 333 14.16 -0.90 19.90
N TYR A 334 13.29 0.10 20.00
CA TYR A 334 12.06 0.20 19.19
C TYR A 334 12.16 1.26 18.09
N ALA A 335 11.04 1.65 17.48
CA ALA A 335 11.08 2.46 16.26
C ALA A 335 9.85 3.34 16.03
N CYS A 336 10.04 4.37 15.19
CA CYS A 336 8.95 5.14 14.60
C CYS A 336 8.04 4.25 13.74
N LEU A 337 8.62 3.44 12.85
CA LEU A 337 7.92 2.42 12.08
C LEU A 337 8.52 1.06 12.42
N TYR A 338 7.71 0.16 12.96
CA TYR A 338 8.13 -1.19 13.32
C TYR A 338 7.31 -2.26 12.63
N LEU A 339 8.02 -3.14 11.96
CA LEU A 339 7.47 -4.28 11.23
C LEU A 339 7.78 -5.55 11.99
N ASP A 340 6.73 -6.26 12.37
CA ASP A 340 6.85 -7.54 13.05
C ASP A 340 6.49 -8.70 12.13
N ALA A 341 7.53 -9.29 11.52
CA ALA A 341 7.42 -10.52 10.76
C ALA A 341 7.65 -11.76 11.65
N SER A 342 7.74 -11.60 12.98
CA SER A 342 8.08 -12.69 13.88
C SER A 342 6.92 -13.68 14.14
N ARG A 343 5.67 -13.33 13.78
CA ARG A 343 4.45 -13.96 14.35
C ARG A 343 3.35 -14.27 13.32
N SER A 344 3.64 -14.99 12.23
CA SER A 344 2.63 -15.37 11.21
C SER A 344 1.66 -16.47 11.69
N TYR A 345 0.45 -16.55 11.10
CA TYR A 345 -0.61 -17.54 11.39
C TYR A 345 -0.12 -19.00 11.48
N LEU A 346 0.90 -19.38 10.70
CA LEU A 346 1.47 -20.74 10.69
C LEU A 346 2.30 -21.08 11.96
N ASN A 347 2.69 -20.07 12.74
CA ASN A 347 3.35 -20.23 14.04
C ASN A 347 2.39 -20.09 15.23
N ASN A 348 1.11 -19.78 14.95
CA ASN A 348 0.08 -19.70 15.97
C ASN A 348 -0.43 -21.11 16.23
N GLY A 349 0.34 -21.87 17.01
CA GLY A 349 -0.19 -23.07 17.66
C GLY A 349 -1.48 -22.69 18.36
N SER A 350 -2.48 -23.56 18.31
CA SER A 350 -3.78 -23.36 18.95
C SER A 350 -3.61 -22.98 20.43
N GLY A 351 -3.65 -21.68 20.74
CA GLY A 351 -3.61 -21.15 22.11
C GLY A 351 -2.64 -20.00 22.46
N ASN A 352 -2.04 -19.25 21.52
CA ASN A 352 -1.19 -18.10 21.90
C ASN A 352 -1.91 -16.73 21.79
N THR A 353 -1.78 -15.93 22.85
CA THR A 353 -2.37 -14.61 23.14
C THR A 353 -1.67 -13.48 22.35
N PHE A 354 -1.63 -13.58 21.03
CA PHE A 354 -1.19 -12.46 20.17
C PHE A 354 -2.27 -11.37 20.03
N ASN A 355 -3.47 -11.64 20.52
CA ASN A 355 -4.63 -10.83 20.20
C ASN A 355 -4.93 -9.81 21.30
N ILE A 356 -4.61 -8.55 21.03
CA ILE A 356 -5.16 -7.43 21.81
C ILE A 356 -6.62 -7.26 21.37
N ASP A 357 -7.56 -7.53 22.28
CA ASP A 357 -9.00 -7.33 22.09
C ASP A 357 -9.59 -7.94 20.81
N ASP A 358 -9.03 -9.05 20.35
CA ASP A 358 -9.37 -9.72 19.09
C ASP A 358 -9.07 -8.97 17.77
N ARG A 359 -8.28 -7.89 17.83
CA ARG A 359 -8.10 -6.92 16.73
C ARG A 359 -6.87 -7.14 15.85
N LEU A 360 -5.84 -7.83 16.32
CA LEU A 360 -4.61 -8.03 15.56
C LEU A 360 -4.72 -9.28 14.68
N LYS A 361 -4.80 -9.08 13.37
CA LYS A 361 -4.91 -10.17 12.39
C LYS A 361 -3.58 -10.39 11.70
N SER A 362 -2.74 -11.27 12.24
CA SER A 362 -1.48 -11.66 11.58
C SER A 362 -1.73 -12.78 10.57
N ASN A 363 -2.12 -12.40 9.35
CA ASN A 363 -2.64 -13.33 8.34
C ASN A 363 -1.57 -13.84 7.36
N SER A 364 -0.45 -13.15 7.18
CA SER A 364 0.54 -13.51 6.15
C SER A 364 1.89 -12.84 6.40
N MET A 365 2.60 -12.43 5.35
CA MET A 365 3.82 -11.63 5.43
C MET A 365 3.54 -10.16 5.27
N CYS A 366 4.52 -9.33 5.63
CA CYS A 366 4.43 -7.91 5.40
C CYS A 366 4.66 -7.57 3.92
N ASP A 367 3.68 -6.92 3.30
CA ASP A 367 3.80 -6.19 2.03
C ASP A 367 3.43 -4.73 2.32
N LEU A 368 4.37 -3.83 2.06
CA LEU A 368 4.31 -2.46 2.56
C LEU A 368 4.94 -1.50 1.56
N THR A 369 4.20 -0.44 1.26
CA THR A 369 4.73 0.73 0.58
C THR A 369 4.78 1.92 1.53
N VAL A 370 5.97 2.48 1.72
CA VAL A 370 6.22 3.73 2.43
C VAL A 370 6.69 4.78 1.43
N GLN A 371 5.94 5.88 1.32
CA GLN A 371 6.23 6.92 0.33
C GLN A 371 6.15 8.31 0.95
N ASP A 372 7.13 9.17 0.66
CA ASP A 372 7.13 10.58 1.08
C ASP A 372 7.01 10.71 2.61
N CYS A 373 7.70 9.86 3.37
CA CYS A 373 7.59 9.81 4.84
C CYS A 373 8.82 10.39 5.55
N PHE A 374 8.63 10.80 6.81
CA PHE A 374 9.69 11.32 7.68
C PHE A 374 9.67 10.61 9.04
N PHE A 375 10.68 9.80 9.35
CA PHE A 375 10.75 9.02 10.59
C PHE A 375 11.94 9.43 11.44
N TRP A 376 11.67 10.02 12.60
CA TRP A 376 12.67 10.70 13.42
C TRP A 376 12.53 10.38 14.90
N PRO A 377 13.12 9.25 15.36
CA PRO A 377 13.26 8.99 16.78
C PRO A 377 14.21 9.99 17.46
N MET A 378 13.92 10.28 18.72
CA MET A 378 14.70 11.12 19.62
C MET A 378 15.06 10.33 20.87
N ASP A 379 16.21 10.67 21.47
CA ASP A 379 16.54 10.19 22.80
C ASP A 379 15.64 10.89 23.81
N TYR A 380 14.92 10.11 24.61
CA TYR A 380 13.92 10.61 25.56
C TYR A 380 14.55 11.14 26.85
N ASN A 381 15.83 10.94 27.10
CA ASN A 381 16.55 11.54 28.22
C ASN A 381 17.31 12.80 27.78
N THR A 382 17.86 12.78 26.57
CA THR A 382 18.74 13.82 26.01
C THR A 382 18.29 14.21 24.59
N PRO A 383 17.20 14.97 24.41
CA PRO A 383 16.64 15.28 23.09
C PRO A 383 17.63 16.00 22.14
N THR A 384 18.60 16.73 22.71
CA THR A 384 19.65 17.44 21.98
C THR A 384 20.73 16.52 21.41
N GLN A 385 20.74 15.23 21.77
CA GLN A 385 21.75 14.28 21.32
C GLN A 385 21.55 13.93 19.85
N ASN A 386 22.35 14.58 18.99
CA ASN A 386 22.32 14.38 17.55
C ASN A 386 23.33 13.33 17.04
N THR A 387 24.25 12.84 17.86
CA THR A 387 25.32 11.92 17.42
C THR A 387 25.27 10.54 18.08
N GLY A 388 25.18 9.49 17.26
CA GLY A 388 25.78 8.17 17.51
C GLY A 388 25.07 7.17 18.42
N ALA A 389 24.01 7.52 19.15
CA ALA A 389 23.39 6.60 20.10
C ALA A 389 21.92 6.95 20.45
N VAL A 390 21.05 7.11 19.46
CA VAL A 390 19.62 6.94 19.77
C VAL A 390 19.38 5.43 19.69
N SER A 391 18.99 4.84 20.82
CA SER A 391 18.75 3.39 20.88
C SER A 391 17.48 2.96 20.14
N ALA A 392 16.66 3.91 19.70
CA ALA A 392 15.50 3.71 18.82
C ALA A 392 15.82 4.01 17.35
N TYR A 393 15.04 3.44 16.43
CA TYR A 393 15.26 3.47 14.98
C TYR A 393 14.13 4.22 14.24
N GLY A 394 14.45 4.85 13.11
CA GLY A 394 13.42 5.39 12.22
C GLY A 394 12.56 4.27 11.63
N ILE A 395 13.22 3.20 11.18
CA ILE A 395 12.55 2.01 10.64
C ILE A 395 13.17 0.77 11.27
N LYS A 396 12.34 -0.13 11.78
CA LYS A 396 12.78 -1.43 12.29
C LYS A 396 11.94 -2.56 11.71
N LEU A 397 12.59 -3.65 11.31
CA LEU A 397 11.96 -4.91 10.95
C LEU A 397 12.60 -6.03 11.77
N LYS A 398 11.77 -6.82 12.46
CA LYS A 398 12.20 -8.00 13.21
C LYS A 398 11.48 -9.26 12.69
N GLY A 399 12.24 -10.31 12.37
CA GLY A 399 11.77 -11.68 12.12
C GLY A 399 11.75 -12.55 13.38
N THR A 400 11.37 -13.83 13.27
CA THR A 400 11.21 -14.71 14.47
C THR A 400 12.54 -15.19 15.08
N ASP A 401 12.58 -15.31 16.41
CA ASP A 401 13.73 -15.78 17.22
C ASP A 401 13.77 -17.32 17.38
N ARG A 402 12.72 -18.06 16.98
CA ARG A 402 12.61 -19.53 17.25
C ARG A 402 13.68 -20.36 16.53
N ASP A 403 14.12 -19.93 15.34
CA ASP A 403 15.17 -20.61 14.57
C ASP A 403 16.57 -20.45 15.17
N ILE A 404 16.77 -19.48 16.07
CA ILE A 404 18.07 -19.21 16.72
C ILE A 404 18.26 -20.12 17.94
N ARG A 405 17.20 -20.36 18.73
CA ARG A 405 17.29 -21.08 20.02
C ARG A 405 17.42 -22.59 19.88
N ASP A 406 16.68 -23.21 18.95
CA ASP A 406 16.58 -24.67 19.00
C ASP A 406 17.80 -25.37 18.38
N LEU A 407 18.57 -24.74 17.48
CA LEU A 407 19.66 -25.36 16.70
C LEU A 407 19.34 -26.72 16.01
N THR A 408 18.11 -27.25 16.17
CA THR A 408 17.71 -28.64 15.91
C THR A 408 16.43 -28.74 15.09
N LYS A 409 15.81 -27.61 14.76
CA LYS A 409 14.54 -27.60 14.01
C LYS A 409 14.53 -26.65 12.82
N TYR A 410 15.57 -26.72 12.00
CA TYR A 410 15.30 -26.59 10.57
C TYR A 410 14.51 -27.84 10.16
N PRO A 411 13.28 -27.76 9.61
CA PRO A 411 12.51 -28.96 9.33
C PRO A 411 13.29 -29.80 8.33
N THR A 412 13.87 -30.88 8.84
CA THR A 412 14.22 -32.03 8.04
C THR A 412 12.90 -32.61 7.61
N VAL A 413 12.74 -32.79 6.31
CA VAL A 413 11.65 -33.51 5.65
C VAL A 413 10.27 -32.80 5.65
N SER A 414 9.87 -32.33 4.46
CA SER A 414 8.47 -32.12 4.01
C SER A 414 7.57 -31.09 4.73
N GLY A 415 7.96 -30.49 5.85
CA GLY A 415 7.21 -29.42 6.50
C GLY A 415 7.77 -28.04 6.16
N ALA A 416 6.95 -27.13 5.62
CA ALA A 416 7.32 -25.74 5.40
C ALA A 416 7.81 -25.10 6.72
N ALA A 417 8.97 -24.44 6.71
CA ALA A 417 9.52 -23.74 7.88
C ALA A 417 8.89 -22.34 8.01
N SER A 418 8.84 -21.82 9.23
CA SER A 418 7.83 -20.83 9.65
C SER A 418 8.36 -19.40 9.88
N ASN A 419 9.43 -19.01 9.18
CA ASN A 419 10.19 -17.76 9.44
C ASN A 419 10.42 -16.94 8.16
N TRP A 420 9.38 -16.58 7.41
CA TRP A 420 9.54 -16.16 6.02
C TRP A 420 9.11 -14.72 5.74
N ILE A 421 9.95 -14.01 4.99
CA ILE A 421 9.47 -13.15 3.90
C ILE A 421 9.43 -14.04 2.63
N TRP A 422 8.34 -14.77 2.36
CA TRP A 422 8.15 -15.64 1.18
C TRP A 422 8.67 -15.03 -0.13
N GLY A 423 9.37 -15.88 -0.88
CA GLY A 423 9.75 -15.70 -2.28
C GLY A 423 9.06 -16.69 -3.21
N GLY A 424 7.85 -17.16 -2.87
CA GLY A 424 7.00 -17.92 -3.78
C GLY A 424 6.27 -17.02 -4.77
N HIS A 425 5.44 -17.60 -5.65
CA HIS A 425 4.65 -16.86 -6.65
C HIS A 425 3.61 -15.95 -5.95
N GLY A 426 4.06 -14.77 -5.54
CA GLY A 426 3.33 -13.73 -4.81
C GLY A 426 4.33 -12.75 -4.20
N THR A 427 4.30 -11.50 -4.65
CA THR A 427 5.33 -10.45 -4.53
C THR A 427 5.23 -9.68 -3.22
N SER A 428 5.65 -10.24 -2.08
CA SER A 428 5.79 -9.39 -0.89
C SER A 428 7.10 -8.64 -0.94
N ASP A 429 7.00 -7.34 -1.12
CA ASP A 429 8.11 -6.45 -1.36
C ASP A 429 7.94 -5.21 -0.48
N GLN A 430 9.01 -4.84 0.22
CA GLN A 430 9.01 -3.67 1.09
C GLN A 430 9.58 -2.49 0.31
N PHE A 431 8.74 -1.52 -0.03
CA PHE A 431 9.15 -0.35 -0.80
C PHE A 431 9.19 0.89 0.07
N TYR A 432 10.33 1.57 0.06
CA TYR A 432 10.54 2.85 0.72
C TYR A 432 10.99 3.85 -0.34
N ILE A 433 10.20 4.89 -0.55
CA ILE A 433 10.37 5.83 -1.66
C ILE A 433 10.35 7.26 -1.13
N ASN A 434 11.37 8.05 -1.46
CA ASN A 434 11.46 9.47 -1.07
C ASN A 434 11.28 9.68 0.45
N THR A 435 11.77 8.73 1.26
CA THR A 435 11.58 8.71 2.72
C THR A 435 12.86 9.14 3.42
N VAL A 436 12.72 9.92 4.49
CA VAL A 436 13.80 10.29 5.40
C VAL A 436 13.65 9.49 6.68
N ALA A 437 14.72 8.81 7.12
CA ALA A 437 14.72 8.05 8.36
C ALA A 437 15.99 8.27 9.18
N ARG A 438 15.86 8.39 10.50
CA ARG A 438 17.00 8.41 11.43
C ARG A 438 17.34 7.00 11.90
N GLY A 439 18.27 6.35 11.18
CA GLY A 439 18.69 4.97 11.44
C GLY A 439 17.68 3.92 10.99
N ILE A 440 18.17 2.74 10.64
CA ILE A 440 17.35 1.58 10.28
C ILE A 440 17.91 0.29 10.88
N TYR A 441 17.02 -0.62 11.26
CA TYR A 441 17.37 -1.94 11.74
C TYR A 441 16.55 -2.98 10.98
N PHE A 442 17.21 -3.86 10.26
CA PHE A 442 16.56 -4.97 9.58
C PHE A 442 17.15 -6.28 10.05
N ASP A 443 16.29 -7.18 10.52
CA ASP A 443 16.68 -8.51 10.92
C ASP A 443 15.67 -9.59 10.48
N ALA A 444 15.85 -10.16 9.29
CA ALA A 444 14.99 -11.23 8.74
C ALA A 444 15.65 -12.04 7.60
N SER A 445 15.56 -13.38 7.67
CA SER A 445 16.15 -14.34 6.71
C SER A 445 15.17 -14.85 5.63
N LEU A 446 15.71 -15.39 4.52
CA LEU A 446 14.97 -16.08 3.45
C LEU A 446 15.19 -17.60 3.45
N ARG A 447 14.12 -18.38 3.19
CA ARG A 447 14.20 -19.67 2.46
C ARG A 447 13.30 -19.57 1.22
N THR A 448 13.85 -19.76 0.02
CA THR A 448 13.04 -20.07 -1.17
C THR A 448 12.68 -21.56 -1.13
N PHE A 449 11.38 -21.89 -1.22
CA PHE A 449 10.90 -23.27 -1.25
C PHE A 449 11.26 -23.93 -2.59
N ASN A 450 12.47 -24.49 -2.68
CA ASN A 450 12.73 -25.63 -3.56
C ASN A 450 14.03 -26.33 -3.12
N GLY A 451 13.88 -27.53 -2.56
CA GLY A 451 14.89 -28.58 -2.43
C GLY A 451 16.29 -28.19 -1.93
N ASP A 452 16.55 -28.43 -0.64
CA ASP A 452 17.84 -28.72 0.02
C ASP A 452 19.17 -28.33 -0.68
N THR A 453 19.31 -27.11 -1.19
CA THR A 453 20.63 -26.48 -1.41
C THR A 453 20.86 -25.47 -0.29
N ARG A 454 21.41 -26.01 0.79
CA ARG A 454 21.75 -25.34 2.03
C ARG A 454 22.70 -24.15 1.78
N LEU A 455 22.61 -23.16 2.68
CA LEU A 455 23.73 -22.28 3.07
C LEU A 455 24.84 -23.05 3.85
N SER A 456 24.79 -24.39 3.89
CA SER A 456 25.74 -25.26 4.57
C SER A 456 26.06 -26.51 3.74
N ASP A 457 27.24 -26.54 3.12
CA ASP A 457 27.92 -27.82 3.00
C ASP A 457 28.33 -28.23 4.43
N THR A 458 27.52 -29.09 5.04
CA THR A 458 27.69 -29.56 6.42
C THR A 458 28.87 -30.52 6.60
N THR A 459 29.96 -30.33 5.87
CA THR A 459 31.20 -31.09 6.12
C THR A 459 32.38 -30.23 6.55
N THR A 460 32.37 -28.91 6.31
CA THR A 460 33.40 -28.00 6.85
C THR A 460 32.81 -26.60 7.05
N GLY A 461 32.85 -26.06 8.27
CA GLY A 461 32.19 -24.81 8.65
C GLY A 461 32.65 -23.55 7.91
N ASN A 462 32.12 -23.31 6.70
CA ASN A 462 32.34 -22.12 5.89
C ASN A 462 31.03 -21.61 5.27
N ASN A 463 30.90 -20.28 5.28
CA ASN A 463 29.76 -19.50 4.79
C ASN A 463 29.67 -19.59 3.25
N GLY A 464 28.69 -20.34 2.73
CA GLY A 464 28.46 -20.56 1.29
C GLY A 464 27.60 -19.48 0.63
N TYR A 465 27.69 -19.33 -0.69
CA TYR A 465 26.85 -18.43 -1.48
C TYR A 465 25.42 -19.00 -1.62
N PRO A 466 24.37 -18.17 -1.64
CA PRO A 466 23.02 -18.63 -1.96
C PRO A 466 22.94 -19.06 -3.42
N THR A 467 22.52 -20.30 -3.67
CA THR A 467 22.08 -20.74 -5.00
C THR A 467 20.72 -20.12 -5.30
N GLU A 468 20.68 -19.16 -6.21
CA GLU A 468 19.44 -18.54 -6.65
C GLU A 468 18.61 -19.58 -7.42
N SER A 469 17.50 -20.01 -6.84
CA SER A 469 16.42 -20.64 -7.60
C SER A 469 15.99 -19.68 -8.71
N MET A 470 16.02 -20.14 -9.97
CA MET A 470 15.65 -19.34 -11.14
C MET A 470 14.21 -18.79 -11.10
N ALA A 471 13.37 -19.26 -10.16
CA ALA A 471 11.96 -18.88 -10.00
C ALA A 471 11.71 -17.74 -8.98
N GLY A 472 12.69 -17.35 -8.16
CA GLY A 472 12.53 -16.36 -7.07
C GLY A 472 13.15 -14.99 -7.36
N ARG A 473 13.06 -14.50 -8.60
CA ARG A 473 13.74 -13.28 -9.09
C ARG A 473 13.02 -12.00 -8.62
N GLY A 474 13.13 -11.69 -7.32
CA GLY A 474 12.64 -10.43 -6.77
C GLY A 474 13.52 -9.99 -5.60
N SER A 475 13.89 -8.73 -5.60
CA SER A 475 14.45 -8.11 -4.40
C SER A 475 13.32 -7.85 -3.41
N LYS A 476 13.59 -7.93 -2.09
CA LYS A 476 12.52 -7.96 -1.07
C LYS A 476 12.40 -6.69 -0.26
N ILE A 477 13.46 -5.88 -0.24
CA ILE A 477 13.50 -4.59 0.43
C ILE A 477 14.15 -3.59 -0.51
N PHE A 478 13.47 -2.48 -0.77
CA PHE A 478 13.90 -1.45 -1.70
C PHE A 478 13.79 -0.07 -1.07
N PHE A 479 14.88 0.67 -1.13
CA PHE A 479 14.92 2.09 -0.83
C PHE A 479 15.24 2.84 -2.13
N THR A 480 14.42 3.82 -2.49
CA THR A 480 14.61 4.65 -3.68
C THR A 480 14.49 6.12 -3.31
N ASN A 481 15.51 6.93 -3.63
CA ASN A 481 15.54 8.36 -3.28
C ASN A 481 15.40 8.63 -1.77
N CYS A 482 15.80 7.69 -0.92
CA CYS A 482 15.69 7.80 0.53
C CYS A 482 16.94 8.44 1.16
N THR A 483 16.76 9.07 2.32
CA THR A 483 17.84 9.70 3.07
C THR A 483 17.91 9.14 4.50
N PHE A 484 19.08 8.65 4.90
CA PHE A 484 19.36 8.13 6.23
C PHE A 484 20.29 9.09 6.97
N ARG A 485 19.86 9.64 8.10
CA ARG A 485 20.64 10.66 8.84
C ARG A 485 20.90 10.21 10.27
N LEU A 486 22.04 10.61 10.84
CA LEU A 486 22.32 10.62 12.29
C LEU A 486 21.89 9.34 13.01
N GLY A 487 22.22 8.19 12.43
CA GLY A 487 21.75 6.89 12.86
C GLY A 487 22.41 5.75 12.10
N ASN A 488 22.50 4.59 12.75
CA ASN A 488 23.16 3.43 12.16
C ASN A 488 22.21 2.74 11.17
N ILE A 489 22.78 2.22 10.09
CA ILE A 489 22.12 1.25 9.23
C ILE A 489 22.60 -0.12 9.68
N TYR A 490 21.71 -0.90 10.28
CA TYR A 490 22.01 -2.23 10.76
C TYR A 490 21.22 -3.27 9.96
N LEU A 491 21.95 -4.11 9.23
CA LEU A 491 21.39 -5.21 8.44
C LEU A 491 21.91 -6.53 9.02
N ASN A 492 21.05 -7.29 9.69
CA ASN A 492 21.35 -8.64 10.17
C ASN A 492 20.50 -9.68 9.44
N ARG A 493 21.10 -10.78 9.02
CA ARG A 493 20.37 -11.88 8.34
C ARG A 493 19.56 -11.47 7.11
N VAL A 494 19.75 -10.25 6.59
CA VAL A 494 18.84 -9.62 5.63
C VAL A 494 18.85 -10.31 4.27
N THR A 495 17.66 -10.36 3.71
CA THR A 495 17.36 -10.78 2.33
C THR A 495 17.48 -9.63 1.34
N ASN A 496 18.00 -9.89 0.13
CA ASN A 496 17.96 -9.03 -1.08
C ASN A 496 17.47 -7.59 -0.83
N PHE A 497 18.40 -6.76 -0.38
CA PHE A 497 18.19 -5.37 0.06
C PHE A 497 18.78 -4.42 -0.97
N ASN A 498 18.02 -3.44 -1.44
CA ASN A 498 18.44 -2.54 -2.50
C ASN A 498 18.27 -1.10 -2.09
N MET A 499 19.28 -0.30 -2.39
CA MET A 499 19.32 1.12 -2.16
C MET A 499 19.64 1.79 -3.49
N VAL A 500 18.73 2.60 -4.00
CA VAL A 500 18.86 3.29 -5.27
C VAL A 500 18.76 4.79 -5.02
N ASN A 501 19.80 5.52 -5.38
CA ASN A 501 19.92 6.96 -5.15
C ASN A 501 19.65 7.34 -3.68
N CYS A 502 20.22 6.56 -2.76
CA CYS A 502 20.08 6.81 -1.33
C CYS A 502 21.24 7.62 -0.78
N TYR A 503 20.95 8.54 0.14
CA TYR A 503 21.97 9.34 0.81
C TYR A 503 22.08 8.97 2.29
N GLY A 504 23.30 8.80 2.80
CA GLY A 504 23.58 8.49 4.20
C GLY A 504 24.54 9.52 4.80
N GLU A 505 24.20 10.09 5.95
CA GLU A 505 25.09 10.99 6.70
C GLU A 505 25.19 10.53 8.17
N ALA A 506 26.41 10.57 8.73
CA ALA A 506 26.70 10.39 10.15
C ALA A 506 26.06 9.13 10.77
N GLY A 507 26.80 8.03 10.76
CA GLY A 507 26.36 6.74 11.30
C GLY A 507 27.26 5.61 10.79
N THR A 508 27.05 4.40 11.31
CA THR A 508 27.76 3.21 10.81
C THR A 508 26.84 2.36 9.95
N PHE A 509 27.40 1.85 8.86
CA PHE A 509 26.75 0.86 8.02
C PHE A 509 27.28 -0.50 8.45
N THR A 510 26.45 -1.22 9.19
CA THR A 510 26.78 -2.51 9.78
C THR A 510 25.98 -3.60 9.08
N GLN A 511 26.70 -4.62 8.62
CA GLN A 511 26.10 -5.81 8.03
C GLN A 511 26.62 -7.04 8.74
N THR A 512 25.71 -7.95 9.06
CA THR A 512 26.03 -9.14 9.83
C THR A 512 25.19 -10.32 9.36
N ASN A 513 25.82 -11.51 9.24
CA ASN A 513 25.14 -12.77 8.88
C ASN A 513 24.24 -12.68 7.63
N LEU A 514 24.60 -11.88 6.61
CA LEU A 514 23.75 -11.66 5.44
C LEU A 514 23.34 -12.98 4.77
N THR A 515 22.03 -13.15 4.55
CA THR A 515 21.47 -14.33 3.87
C THR A 515 21.16 -14.06 2.39
N GLY A 516 21.02 -12.79 2.01
CA GLY A 516 20.83 -12.31 0.63
C GLY A 516 21.79 -11.20 0.22
N ARG A 517 21.62 -10.69 -1.01
CA ARG A 517 22.47 -9.63 -1.57
C ARG A 517 22.09 -8.26 -1.01
N VAL A 518 23.05 -7.36 -0.91
CA VAL A 518 22.83 -5.94 -0.63
C VAL A 518 23.35 -5.16 -1.81
N THR A 519 22.49 -4.39 -2.45
CA THR A 519 22.80 -3.60 -3.66
C THR A 519 22.68 -2.13 -3.32
N VAL A 520 23.70 -1.35 -3.65
CA VAL A 520 23.69 0.11 -3.57
C VAL A 520 23.98 0.67 -4.96
N VAL A 521 23.09 1.50 -5.50
CA VAL A 521 23.23 2.09 -6.84
C VAL A 521 22.97 3.59 -6.76
N GLY A 522 23.96 4.41 -7.09
CA GLY A 522 23.83 5.86 -7.00
C GLY A 522 23.70 6.37 -5.56
N GLY A 523 23.65 7.70 -5.41
CA GLY A 523 23.61 8.35 -4.11
C GLY A 523 24.97 8.33 -3.39
N ASP A 524 24.99 8.64 -2.09
CA ASP A 524 26.22 8.64 -1.30
C ASP A 524 25.91 8.18 0.13
N ILE A 525 26.25 6.93 0.43
CA ILE A 525 26.09 6.37 1.77
C ILE A 525 27.43 6.57 2.48
N LEU A 526 27.69 7.79 2.97
CA LEU A 526 28.96 8.22 3.60
C LEU A 526 29.23 7.62 4.99
N GLN A 527 28.78 6.40 5.24
CA GLN A 527 29.01 5.73 6.52
C GLN A 527 30.38 5.04 6.54
N SER A 528 31.04 5.04 7.70
CA SER A 528 32.18 4.15 7.93
C SER A 528 31.65 2.71 7.94
N TYR A 529 31.98 1.93 6.92
CA TYR A 529 31.73 0.48 6.94
C TYR A 529 32.51 -0.10 8.13
N GLN A 530 31.79 -0.69 9.08
CA GLN A 530 32.41 -1.37 10.21
C GLN A 530 32.21 -2.87 10.03
N SER A 531 33.32 -3.60 10.02
CA SER A 531 33.31 -5.05 10.16
C SER A 531 32.96 -5.38 11.60
N VAL A 532 31.93 -6.19 11.79
CA VAL A 532 31.40 -6.54 13.12
C VAL A 532 31.55 -8.03 13.34
N THR A 533 32.09 -8.39 14.49
CA THR A 533 32.14 -9.77 14.97
C THR A 533 30.82 -10.05 15.69
N LEU A 534 29.92 -10.81 15.07
CA LEU A 534 28.73 -11.30 15.79
C LEU A 534 28.95 -12.73 16.26
N PRO A 535 28.49 -13.09 17.46
CA PRO A 535 28.38 -14.48 17.88
C PRO A 535 27.69 -15.33 16.81
N ASN A 536 28.17 -16.57 16.64
CA ASN A 536 27.49 -17.62 15.90
C ASN A 536 26.06 -17.80 16.44
N VAL A 537 25.22 -18.52 15.69
CA VAL A 537 23.82 -18.79 16.07
C VAL A 537 23.70 -19.42 17.47
N ASP A 538 24.73 -20.14 17.92
CA ASP A 538 24.83 -20.78 19.24
C ASP A 538 25.38 -19.86 20.36
N GLY A 539 25.57 -18.56 20.08
CA GLY A 539 26.14 -17.59 21.02
C GLY A 539 27.66 -17.66 21.18
N SER A 540 28.35 -18.57 20.48
CA SER A 540 29.82 -18.65 20.51
C SER A 540 30.46 -17.56 19.66
N THR A 541 31.64 -17.07 20.04
CA THR A 541 32.37 -16.09 19.21
C THR A 541 32.81 -16.74 17.90
N PRO A 542 32.52 -16.17 16.72
CA PRO A 542 32.92 -16.73 15.44
C PRO A 542 34.44 -16.73 15.34
N SER A 543 34.99 -17.76 14.71
CA SER A 543 36.44 -17.90 14.50
C SER A 543 37.02 -16.92 13.47
N VAL A 544 36.16 -16.16 12.79
CA VAL A 544 36.49 -15.11 11.80
C VAL A 544 35.44 -13.99 11.87
N PRO A 545 35.84 -12.71 12.06
CA PRO A 545 34.94 -11.55 11.93
C PRO A 545 34.36 -11.44 10.52
N TYR A 546 33.11 -11.00 10.39
CA TYR A 546 32.51 -10.69 9.09
C TYR A 546 33.16 -9.42 8.52
N ASP A 547 33.93 -9.55 7.44
CA ASP A 547 34.59 -8.43 6.79
C ASP A 547 33.73 -7.79 5.69
N THR A 548 33.16 -6.63 6.00
CA THR A 548 32.34 -5.84 5.08
C THR A 548 33.12 -5.30 3.88
N ASN A 549 34.45 -5.22 3.97
CA ASN A 549 35.30 -4.77 2.86
C ASN A 549 35.49 -5.84 1.78
N THR A 550 35.35 -7.11 2.14
CA THR A 550 35.55 -8.24 1.22
C THR A 550 34.29 -9.06 0.99
N SER A 551 33.17 -8.70 1.65
CA SER A 551 31.89 -9.41 1.50
C SER A 551 31.47 -9.55 0.03
N PRO A 552 31.19 -10.79 -0.43
CA PRO A 552 30.69 -11.00 -1.78
C PRO A 552 29.21 -10.67 -1.96
N MET A 553 28.49 -10.45 -0.86
CA MET A 553 27.06 -10.17 -0.87
C MET A 553 26.76 -8.68 -1.04
N LEU A 554 27.76 -7.80 -0.99
CA LEU A 554 27.61 -6.35 -1.19
C LEU A 554 28.00 -5.92 -2.60
N PHE A 555 27.03 -5.39 -3.34
CA PHE A 555 27.19 -4.72 -4.63
C PHE A 555 27.04 -3.21 -4.45
N SER A 556 27.93 -2.43 -5.06
CA SER A 556 27.90 -0.97 -4.97
C SER A 556 28.30 -0.37 -6.31
N TYR A 557 27.52 0.56 -6.85
CA TYR A 557 27.85 1.25 -8.10
C TYR A 557 27.47 2.73 -8.04
N GLY A 558 28.39 3.62 -8.40
CA GLY A 558 28.13 5.06 -8.52
C GLY A 558 27.71 5.73 -7.21
N SER A 559 28.08 5.14 -6.06
CA SER A 559 27.53 5.47 -4.74
C SER A 559 28.41 6.40 -3.90
N GLY A 560 29.21 7.27 -4.53
CA GLY A 560 30.20 8.12 -3.85
C GLY A 560 31.40 7.36 -3.23
N LYS A 561 31.44 6.03 -3.38
CA LYS A 561 32.49 5.11 -2.91
C LYS A 561 33.01 4.25 -4.06
N ASN A 562 34.03 3.44 -3.77
CA ASN A 562 34.58 2.47 -4.73
C ASN A 562 33.48 1.58 -5.29
N ASP A 563 33.42 1.50 -6.62
CA ASP A 563 32.53 0.55 -7.30
C ASP A 563 32.92 -0.89 -6.94
N ARG A 564 31.90 -1.69 -6.63
CA ARG A 564 31.99 -3.09 -6.24
C ARG A 564 31.06 -3.89 -7.14
N PHE A 565 31.64 -4.40 -8.23
CA PHE A 565 31.01 -5.41 -9.07
C PHE A 565 31.56 -6.78 -8.64
N GLN A 566 30.72 -7.81 -8.58
CA GLN A 566 31.10 -9.13 -8.03
C GLN A 566 32.35 -9.78 -8.67
N LEU A 567 32.78 -9.32 -9.85
CA LEU A 567 34.01 -9.75 -10.55
C LEU A 567 35.14 -8.70 -10.53
N PHE A 568 34.82 -7.43 -10.27
CA PHE A 568 35.74 -6.29 -10.37
C PHE A 568 35.58 -5.33 -9.19
N HIS A 569 36.65 -5.12 -8.41
CA HIS A 569 36.70 -4.01 -7.45
C HIS A 569 37.54 -2.87 -8.07
N ALA A 570 37.00 -1.66 -8.13
CA ALA A 570 37.75 -0.50 -8.60
C ALA A 570 37.86 0.52 -7.46
N SER A 571 39.08 0.92 -7.13
CA SER A 571 39.38 2.07 -6.29
C SER A 571 39.89 3.22 -7.17
N PRO A 572 39.95 4.47 -6.67
CA PRO A 572 40.52 5.61 -7.40
C PRO A 572 41.93 5.37 -7.93
N SER A 573 42.63 4.35 -7.44
CA SER A 573 44.01 4.04 -7.80
C SER A 573 44.23 2.66 -8.45
N ASN A 574 43.30 1.69 -8.36
CA ASN A 574 43.51 0.30 -8.82
C ASN A 574 42.21 -0.41 -9.25
N VAL A 575 42.30 -1.41 -10.14
CA VAL A 575 41.20 -2.35 -10.49
C VAL A 575 41.65 -3.79 -10.20
N TYR A 576 40.82 -4.57 -9.50
CA TYR A 576 41.09 -5.94 -9.06
C TYR A 576 40.11 -6.94 -9.70
N PHE A 577 40.57 -8.16 -9.99
CA PHE A 577 39.73 -9.25 -10.53
C PHE A 577 39.51 -10.36 -9.48
N ARG A 578 38.30 -10.94 -9.42
CA ARG A 578 38.03 -12.17 -8.64
C ARG A 578 38.05 -13.40 -9.56
N PRO A 579 38.95 -14.39 -9.39
CA PRO A 579 38.88 -15.62 -10.16
C PRO A 579 37.77 -16.55 -9.63
N HIS A 580 36.90 -17.00 -10.52
CA HIS A 580 35.98 -18.13 -10.32
C HIS A 580 36.69 -19.43 -10.72
N PHE A 581 36.58 -20.49 -9.91
CA PHE A 581 37.00 -21.84 -10.29
C PHE A 581 35.76 -22.75 -10.39
N ASP A 582 35.75 -23.68 -11.34
CA ASP A 582 34.71 -24.70 -11.43
C ASP A 582 34.59 -25.46 -10.09
N ASN A 583 33.36 -25.56 -9.58
CA ASN A 583 32.99 -26.24 -8.34
C ASN A 583 33.60 -25.69 -7.04
N LYS A 584 34.21 -24.48 -7.02
CA LYS A 584 34.66 -23.82 -5.79
C LYS A 584 34.50 -22.31 -5.83
N ILE A 585 33.74 -21.75 -4.88
CA ILE A 585 33.69 -20.30 -4.69
C ILE A 585 34.70 -19.91 -3.61
N ALA A 586 35.80 -19.26 -4.01
CA ALA A 586 36.97 -19.02 -3.16
C ALA A 586 36.85 -17.72 -2.34
N ASN A 587 36.34 -17.80 -1.11
CA ASN A 587 36.54 -16.77 -0.07
C ASN A 587 37.81 -17.05 0.73
N GLY A 588 38.97 -17.10 0.06
CA GLY A 588 40.19 -17.61 0.70
C GLY A 588 40.07 -19.11 1.04
N TYR A 589 41.18 -19.81 0.95
CA TYR A 589 41.20 -21.26 1.14
C TYR A 589 41.92 -21.58 2.45
N TYR A 590 41.30 -22.39 3.32
CA TYR A 590 41.94 -22.92 4.52
C TYR A 590 42.18 -24.42 4.29
N ASP A 591 43.44 -24.84 4.28
CA ASP A 591 43.83 -26.22 4.00
C ASP A 591 43.96 -27.11 5.25
N GLY A 592 43.55 -26.60 6.42
CA GLY A 592 43.69 -27.28 7.71
C GLY A 592 44.99 -26.97 8.45
N THR A 593 45.96 -26.30 7.81
CA THR A 593 47.24 -25.90 8.43
C THR A 593 47.57 -24.42 8.27
N THR A 594 47.23 -23.81 7.13
CA THR A 594 47.52 -22.41 6.84
C THR A 594 46.28 -21.70 6.30
N ARG A 595 45.96 -20.53 6.85
CA ARG A 595 44.86 -19.68 6.36
C ARG A 595 45.41 -18.82 5.23
N TRP A 596 45.10 -19.19 3.99
CA TRP A 596 45.31 -18.34 2.82
C TRP A 596 44.20 -17.29 2.79
N ALA A 597 44.26 -16.35 3.75
CA ALA A 597 43.67 -15.03 3.53
C ALA A 597 44.38 -14.41 2.32
N TRP A 598 43.72 -13.52 1.59
CA TRP A 598 44.41 -12.68 0.61
C TRP A 598 45.34 -11.70 1.36
N SER A 599 46.42 -12.20 1.96
CA SER A 599 47.53 -11.40 2.50
C SER A 599 48.30 -10.73 1.37
N ASN A 600 48.15 -11.22 0.14
CA ASN A 600 48.54 -10.54 -1.07
C ASN A 600 47.28 -10.09 -1.80
N THR A 601 46.82 -8.88 -1.47
CA THR A 601 46.09 -8.06 -2.44
C THR A 601 46.99 -7.96 -3.67
N TYR A 602 46.59 -8.54 -4.81
CA TYR A 602 47.28 -8.25 -6.06
C TYR A 602 46.95 -6.81 -6.41
N THR A 603 47.76 -5.87 -5.93
CA THR A 603 47.86 -4.56 -6.55
C THR A 603 48.24 -4.83 -7.99
N VAL A 604 47.29 -4.70 -8.91
CA VAL A 604 47.63 -4.71 -10.32
C VAL A 604 48.18 -3.32 -10.64
N GLN A 605 49.39 -3.04 -10.16
CA GLN A 605 50.23 -1.98 -10.72
C GLN A 605 50.66 -2.49 -12.10
N LEU A 606 49.82 -2.25 -13.11
CA LEU A 606 50.11 -2.75 -14.45
C LEU A 606 51.20 -1.91 -15.11
N THR A 607 52.43 -2.38 -14.97
CA THR A 607 53.47 -2.16 -15.97
C THR A 607 53.52 -3.24 -17.04
N THR A 608 52.90 -4.43 -16.88
CA THR A 608 52.93 -5.48 -17.94
C THR A 608 51.91 -6.63 -17.73
N ALA A 609 51.11 -6.88 -18.79
CA ALA A 609 50.50 -8.15 -19.28
C ALA A 609 49.09 -8.67 -18.82
N SER A 610 48.17 -8.63 -19.81
CA SER A 610 47.02 -9.48 -20.25
C SER A 610 45.98 -10.12 -19.30
N ILE A 611 44.70 -9.96 -19.67
CA ILE A 611 43.51 -10.71 -19.22
C ILE A 611 42.80 -11.26 -20.47
N THR A 612 42.50 -12.56 -20.52
CA THR A 612 41.74 -13.21 -21.63
C THR A 612 40.42 -13.80 -21.12
N CYS A 613 39.30 -13.52 -21.81
CA CYS A 613 38.03 -14.22 -21.63
C CYS A 613 37.61 -14.94 -22.92
N PHE A 614 37.16 -16.19 -22.80
CA PHE A 614 36.57 -16.94 -23.91
C PHE A 614 35.05 -16.76 -23.87
N GLY A 615 34.46 -16.33 -24.98
CA GLY A 615 33.00 -16.26 -25.18
C GLY A 615 32.43 -14.84 -25.16
N THR A 616 31.92 -14.41 -26.32
CA THR A 616 31.05 -13.23 -26.58
C THR A 616 31.44 -11.90 -25.93
N ALA A 617 32.07 -11.05 -26.75
CA ALA A 617 32.25 -9.61 -26.67
C ALA A 617 31.88 -8.91 -25.34
N ASN A 618 32.89 -8.76 -24.48
CA ASN A 618 32.96 -7.66 -23.52
C ASN A 618 34.12 -6.75 -23.93
N SER A 619 33.82 -5.49 -24.28
CA SER A 619 34.83 -4.50 -24.65
C SER A 619 35.58 -4.01 -23.40
N VAL A 620 36.88 -4.30 -23.34
CA VAL A 620 37.81 -3.76 -22.34
C VAL A 620 38.39 -2.45 -22.87
N ASN A 621 37.96 -1.33 -22.31
CA ASN A 621 38.49 -0.01 -22.68
C ASN A 621 39.70 0.34 -21.79
N PHE A 622 40.87 0.49 -22.41
CA PHE A 622 42.06 0.98 -21.73
C PHE A 622 42.13 2.50 -21.79
N VAL A 623 42.40 3.16 -20.65
CA VAL A 623 42.58 4.62 -20.58
C VAL A 623 43.82 5.09 -21.37
N LYS A 624 44.78 4.19 -21.64
CA LYS A 624 45.96 4.40 -22.50
C LYS A 624 46.26 3.12 -23.30
N PRO A 625 46.84 3.18 -24.51
CA PRO A 625 47.20 1.99 -25.27
C PRO A 625 48.11 1.07 -24.43
N PRO A 626 47.80 -0.24 -24.31
CA PRO A 626 48.69 -1.17 -23.63
C PRO A 626 50.04 -1.20 -24.36
N ARG A 627 51.14 -1.01 -23.61
CA ARG A 627 52.49 -1.11 -24.18
C ARG A 627 52.87 -2.58 -24.31
N LEU A 628 53.41 -2.97 -25.46
CA LEU A 628 54.01 -4.29 -25.63
C LEU A 628 55.19 -4.45 -24.66
N PRO A 629 55.32 -5.58 -23.95
CA PRO A 629 56.50 -5.87 -23.15
C PRO A 629 57.77 -5.74 -23.99
N SER A 630 58.78 -5.03 -23.49
CA SER A 630 59.97 -4.69 -24.25
C SER A 630 61.21 -5.42 -23.74
N PHE A 631 61.89 -6.15 -24.62
CA PHE A 631 63.09 -6.94 -24.31
C PHE A 631 64.19 -6.64 -25.33
N THR A 632 65.46 -6.79 -24.95
CA THR A 632 66.55 -6.87 -25.95
C THR A 632 66.53 -8.24 -26.62
N THR A 633 67.18 -8.39 -27.78
CA THR A 633 67.27 -9.71 -28.45
C THR A 633 67.83 -10.81 -27.55
N ALA A 634 68.81 -10.48 -26.70
CA ALA A 634 69.39 -11.41 -25.73
C ALA A 634 68.48 -11.70 -24.52
N GLY A 635 67.51 -10.83 -24.24
CA GLY A 635 66.63 -10.90 -23.06
C GLY A 635 65.23 -11.45 -23.35
N ARG A 636 64.97 -11.98 -24.56
CA ARG A 636 63.65 -12.49 -24.91
C ARG A 636 63.28 -13.70 -24.03
N PRO A 637 62.03 -13.81 -23.56
CA PRO A 637 61.60 -14.97 -22.81
C PRO A 637 61.55 -16.21 -23.73
N ALA A 638 61.92 -17.36 -23.16
CA ALA A 638 61.66 -18.67 -23.76
C ALA A 638 60.22 -19.06 -23.43
N LEU A 639 59.39 -19.22 -24.47
CA LEU A 639 57.97 -19.50 -24.34
C LEU A 639 57.65 -20.93 -24.80
N GLY A 640 56.54 -21.48 -24.33
CA GLY A 640 56.06 -22.80 -24.70
C GLY A 640 55.17 -22.78 -25.94
N LEU A 641 54.72 -23.98 -26.35
CA LEU A 641 53.85 -24.17 -27.50
C LEU A 641 52.47 -23.49 -27.31
N VAL A 642 52.01 -23.38 -26.07
CA VAL A 642 50.73 -22.77 -25.68
C VAL A 642 50.73 -21.24 -25.73
N ASP A 643 51.90 -20.61 -25.82
CA ASP A 643 52.04 -19.14 -25.80
C ASP A 643 52.01 -18.53 -27.22
N ALA A 644 51.65 -19.32 -28.24
CA ALA A 644 51.59 -18.87 -29.62
C ALA A 644 50.64 -17.66 -29.77
N GLY A 645 51.16 -16.58 -30.35
CA GLY A 645 50.47 -15.28 -30.46
C GLY A 645 50.98 -14.22 -29.48
N ALA A 646 51.85 -14.56 -28.52
CA ALA A 646 52.47 -13.56 -27.65
C ALA A 646 53.28 -12.55 -28.46
N GLN A 647 53.12 -11.25 -28.17
CA GLN A 647 53.82 -10.16 -28.84
C GLN A 647 54.69 -9.37 -27.86
N ILE A 648 55.93 -9.11 -28.27
CA ILE A 648 56.87 -8.25 -27.52
C ILE A 648 57.46 -7.21 -28.48
N LEU A 649 57.94 -6.09 -27.93
CA LEU A 649 58.81 -5.16 -28.64
C LEU A 649 60.26 -5.60 -28.42
N ASP A 650 60.97 -6.02 -29.46
CA ASP A 650 62.41 -6.20 -29.36
C ASP A 650 63.09 -4.84 -29.53
N THR A 651 63.69 -4.33 -28.45
CA THR A 651 64.33 -3.01 -28.43
C THR A 651 65.68 -3.00 -29.13
N THR A 652 66.30 -4.15 -29.34
CA THR A 652 67.53 -4.28 -30.14
C THR A 652 67.20 -4.27 -31.64
N LEU A 653 66.12 -4.93 -32.04
CA LEU A 653 65.65 -4.94 -33.43
C LEU A 653 64.83 -3.69 -33.80
N GLY A 654 64.25 -3.01 -32.80
CA GLY A 654 63.45 -1.80 -32.98
C GLY A 654 62.01 -2.03 -33.45
N TYR A 655 61.51 -3.28 -33.42
CA TYR A 655 60.16 -3.61 -33.87
C TYR A 655 59.51 -4.76 -33.08
N ALA A 656 58.19 -4.90 -33.23
CA ALA A 656 57.42 -5.94 -32.57
C ALA A 656 57.61 -7.31 -33.23
N ILE A 657 57.74 -8.35 -32.40
CA ILE A 657 57.90 -9.74 -32.80
C ILE A 657 56.84 -10.61 -32.13
N THR A 658 56.41 -11.67 -32.81
CA THR A 658 55.35 -12.58 -32.35
C THR A 658 55.90 -13.98 -32.13
N TRP A 659 55.57 -14.63 -31.02
CA TRP A 659 55.89 -16.03 -30.78
C TRP A 659 54.94 -16.94 -31.54
N THR A 660 55.45 -17.88 -32.34
CA THR A 660 54.58 -18.79 -33.13
C THR A 660 54.42 -20.18 -32.50
N GLY A 661 54.68 -20.32 -31.20
CA GLY A 661 54.68 -21.61 -30.51
C GLY A 661 56.00 -22.36 -30.58
N SER A 662 56.98 -21.86 -31.35
CA SER A 662 58.29 -22.50 -31.53
C SER A 662 59.46 -21.53 -31.71
N ALA A 663 59.20 -20.31 -32.20
CA ALA A 663 60.22 -19.29 -32.38
C ALA A 663 59.59 -17.89 -32.37
N TRP A 664 60.42 -16.89 -32.11
CA TRP A 664 60.07 -15.49 -32.32
C TRP A 664 60.17 -15.13 -33.79
N LYS A 665 59.14 -14.47 -34.34
CA LYS A 665 59.10 -14.06 -35.73
C LYS A 665 58.76 -12.58 -35.89
N ASN A 666 59.33 -11.94 -36.91
CA ASN A 666 58.98 -10.57 -37.28
C ASN A 666 57.63 -10.50 -38.01
N GLY A 667 57.19 -9.28 -38.36
CA GLY A 667 55.93 -9.03 -39.08
C GLY A 667 55.82 -9.66 -40.47
N THR A 668 56.89 -10.24 -41.01
CA THR A 668 56.90 -10.98 -42.29
C THR A 668 56.99 -12.49 -42.11
N GLY A 669 56.96 -13.00 -40.86
CA GLY A 669 57.01 -14.43 -40.57
C GLY A 669 58.41 -15.05 -40.62
N THR A 670 59.47 -14.23 -40.63
CA THR A 670 60.86 -14.68 -40.57
C THR A 670 61.28 -14.88 -39.11
N ILE A 671 61.98 -15.97 -38.81
CA ILE A 671 62.55 -16.22 -37.46
C ILE A 671 63.64 -15.17 -37.20
N VAL A 672 63.58 -14.55 -36.01
CA VAL A 672 64.48 -13.46 -35.58
C VAL A 672 65.05 -13.71 -34.22
#